data_AF-A0A6C0H3F5-F1
#
_entry.id   AF-A0A6C0H3F5-F1
#
_cell.length_a   1.000
_cell.length_b   1.000
_cell.length_c   1.000
_cell.angle_alpha   90.00
_cell.angle_beta   90.00
_cell.angle_gamma   90.00
#
_symmetry.space_group_name_H-M   'P 1'
#
loop_
_entity.id
_entity.type
_entity.pdbx_description
1 polymer ?
#
loop_
_entity_poly.entity_id
_entity_poly.type
_entity_poly.pdbx_seq_one_letter_code
_entity_poly.pdbx_strand_id
1 'polypeptide(L)'
;MDEPEPIKTGKLMDELESMKTGKFFSGEMFDLTATSFNNEHGDAHNKAVMAHGINLPLIKFINELKKIKATTSDDKSDKRDIRLKFLISCNKCTEVAILFILYCNYLNGGGSGSSQEHWANEQYKNFMVITAAGGNIVILFAHLIANMIDSFTKIVNTTTKTISDDPDWKWNIQSTEPVYKPQTFLSDIAHKYAFELFPKSFDELNENIDYRSILRKTFKLLTPINQLLLEILTTTIQQQIQQQNTKEQLCFIIVKYFIQTNETDTEILENLYNVAQSKISDFDFKLSPNIHPSFLTDSTYGSLVDTIEKLGLNTKDPGHAGFLLLRVKTLIDCSTDYRPGYTTLQLKQFQRDCASNSPLGSKIWGLFPQIMQESYLSDVPADSECWLYLNYLWQKKNAISLATRFTIDEIMKFYIAGYYKQSSPQGDIFPLVPSAVNSTEAVINYIANTTSHLNEYIEKWEAINVYTDDTGKTIREHVLSASAAPALNLGGFAWWPRNFSYESCCGNFKSLETILYQDGGLVSRLACDIVNYFLNNPYFYTENILDGLIASFNEKKTELSGQPSNAIMNPSNVTLAPTHKDFNASLSNIRDIFKSSQTSMLGYPDGIRITVNAIKSETTTGDTQLDAVESTALEESNNTEINSFYIHLQQKQKKATQAQGQGIGVLKSSLVQKSRVQNLRVQKLRVQNLRVQKERVKRRKLKTKKHKKSKKRKKSNKNRNSKKLRRQFTKKYITPIKI
;
A
#
# COMPACT_ATOMS: atom_id res chain seq x y z
N MET A 1 -13.73 -18.30 -37.85
CA MET A 1 -13.22 -17.45 -36.76
C MET A 1 -14.05 -16.19 -36.86
N ASP A 2 -14.98 -16.01 -35.95
CA ASP A 2 -15.84 -14.84 -35.96
C ASP A 2 -14.96 -13.62 -35.61
N GLU A 3 -15.11 -12.54 -36.38
CA GLU A 3 -14.41 -11.28 -36.09
C GLU A 3 -14.75 -10.80 -34.68
N PRO A 4 -13.78 -10.28 -33.92
CA PRO A 4 -14.06 -9.72 -32.60
C PRO A 4 -15.05 -8.56 -32.75
N GLU A 5 -16.27 -8.72 -32.23
CA GLU A 5 -17.24 -7.63 -32.20
C GLU A 5 -16.66 -6.46 -31.37
N PRO A 6 -16.65 -5.23 -31.91
CA PRO A 6 -16.22 -4.06 -31.16
C PRO A 6 -17.12 -3.87 -29.95
N ILE A 7 -16.50 -3.64 -28.78
CA ILE A 7 -17.20 -3.32 -27.52
C ILE A 7 -18.04 -2.07 -27.76
N LYS A 8 -19.36 -2.18 -27.61
CA LYS A 8 -20.31 -1.09 -27.90
C LYS A 8 -19.95 0.19 -27.12
N THR A 9 -19.92 1.28 -27.87
CA THR A 9 -19.38 2.60 -27.56
C THR A 9 -20.25 3.46 -26.63
N GLY A 10 -19.60 4.28 -25.80
CA GLY A 10 -20.11 5.60 -25.38
C GLY A 10 -20.84 5.74 -24.04
N LYS A 11 -21.13 4.67 -23.30
CA LYS A 11 -21.61 4.76 -21.91
C LYS A 11 -20.52 4.35 -20.93
N LEU A 12 -20.56 4.90 -19.73
CA LEU A 12 -19.80 4.40 -18.58
C LEU A 12 -19.84 2.88 -18.62
N MET A 13 -18.67 2.22 -18.72
CA MET A 13 -18.62 0.76 -18.77
C MET A 13 -19.36 0.24 -17.55
N ASP A 14 -20.38 -0.59 -17.79
CA ASP A 14 -21.01 -1.35 -16.73
C ASP A 14 -19.91 -2.13 -15.98
N GLU A 15 -20.06 -2.22 -14.67
CA GLU A 15 -19.23 -3.02 -13.77
C GLU A 15 -18.97 -4.42 -14.34
N LEU A 16 -20.00 -5.06 -14.92
CA LEU A 16 -19.87 -6.38 -15.55
C LEU A 16 -18.91 -6.38 -16.75
N GLU A 17 -18.95 -5.34 -17.58
CA GLU A 17 -18.11 -5.26 -18.76
C GLU A 17 -16.65 -4.98 -18.35
N SER A 18 -16.44 -4.15 -17.33
CA SER A 18 -15.12 -3.95 -16.72
C SER A 18 -14.53 -5.27 -16.20
N MET A 19 -15.34 -6.15 -15.61
CA MET A 19 -14.93 -7.49 -15.17
C MET A 19 -14.62 -8.47 -16.33
N LYS A 20 -15.05 -8.17 -17.56
CA LYS A 20 -14.82 -8.99 -18.77
C LYS A 20 -13.69 -8.48 -19.65
N THR A 21 -13.36 -7.18 -19.56
CA THR A 21 -12.38 -6.49 -20.42
C THR A 21 -10.96 -7.05 -20.37
N GLY A 22 -10.59 -7.74 -19.28
CA GLY A 22 -9.26 -8.27 -19.08
C GLY A 22 -9.28 -9.76 -18.73
N LYS A 23 -8.27 -10.50 -19.23
CA LYS A 23 -7.97 -11.84 -18.73
C LYS A 23 -7.73 -11.82 -17.23
N PHE A 24 -7.21 -10.71 -16.72
CA PHE A 24 -6.92 -10.51 -15.31
C PHE A 24 -7.63 -9.27 -14.79
N PHE A 25 -8.27 -9.42 -13.63
CA PHE A 25 -8.84 -8.34 -12.85
C PHE A 25 -7.89 -8.07 -11.69
N SER A 26 -7.20 -6.90 -11.72
CA SER A 26 -6.06 -6.61 -10.86
C SER A 26 -6.19 -5.24 -10.22
N GLY A 27 -6.30 -5.23 -8.89
CA GLY A 27 -6.46 -4.03 -8.07
C GLY A 27 -5.26 -3.79 -7.17
N GLU A 28 -5.01 -2.54 -6.80
CA GLU A 28 -3.89 -2.17 -5.94
C GLU A 28 -4.23 -2.44 -4.46
N MET A 29 -3.32 -3.11 -3.74
CA MET A 29 -3.49 -3.50 -2.34
C MET A 29 -2.50 -2.81 -1.42
N PHE A 30 -1.25 -2.63 -1.86
CA PHE A 30 -0.20 -2.01 -1.07
C PHE A 30 0.88 -1.44 -1.99
N ASP A 31 1.16 -0.15 -1.83
CA ASP A 31 2.18 0.56 -2.60
C ASP A 31 3.28 1.08 -1.67
N LEU A 32 4.52 0.64 -1.91
CA LEU A 32 5.67 1.15 -1.19
C LEU A 32 6.56 1.97 -2.10
N THR A 33 6.79 3.22 -1.71
CA THR A 33 7.68 4.13 -2.43
C THR A 33 8.88 4.54 -1.58
N ALA A 34 10.07 4.55 -2.16
CA ALA A 34 11.24 5.25 -1.60
C ALA A 34 11.65 6.37 -2.56
N THR A 35 11.63 7.61 -2.07
CA THR A 35 11.87 8.82 -2.88
C THR A 35 13.22 9.45 -2.60
N SER A 36 13.88 9.96 -3.63
CA SER A 36 15.18 10.62 -3.51
C SER A 36 15.10 12.10 -3.09
N PHE A 37 16.15 12.64 -2.47
CA PHE A 37 16.28 14.05 -2.11
C PHE A 37 16.48 14.96 -3.32
N ASN A 38 17.05 14.47 -4.42
CA ASN A 38 17.15 15.26 -5.66
C ASN A 38 15.84 15.27 -6.48
N ASN A 39 14.78 14.56 -6.04
CA ASN A 39 13.40 14.74 -6.52
C ASN A 39 12.68 15.78 -5.65
N GLU A 40 12.04 16.80 -6.23
CA GLU A 40 11.44 17.90 -5.46
C GLU A 40 10.35 17.45 -4.46
N HIS A 41 9.49 16.51 -4.85
CA HIS A 41 8.45 15.97 -3.97
C HIS A 41 9.04 15.03 -2.91
N GLY A 42 10.07 14.28 -3.27
CA GLY A 42 10.83 13.40 -2.39
C GLY A 42 11.61 14.19 -1.34
N ASP A 43 12.27 15.28 -1.72
CA ASP A 43 12.99 16.19 -0.84
C ASP A 43 12.07 16.74 0.25
N ALA A 44 10.94 17.31 -0.17
CA ALA A 44 9.97 17.90 0.75
C ALA A 44 9.40 16.86 1.72
N HIS A 45 9.15 15.63 1.24
CA HIS A 45 8.66 14.55 2.09
C HIS A 45 9.73 14.05 3.06
N ASN A 46 10.92 13.70 2.58
CA ASN A 46 12.01 13.19 3.40
C ASN A 46 12.40 14.21 4.49
N LYS A 47 12.53 15.50 4.14
CA LYS A 47 12.80 16.57 5.12
C LYS A 47 11.68 16.72 6.15
N ALA A 48 10.42 16.57 5.75
CA ALA A 48 9.30 16.61 6.69
C ALA A 48 9.33 15.43 7.67
N VAL A 49 9.66 14.21 7.20
CA VAL A 49 9.81 13.04 8.07
C VAL A 49 11.03 13.19 8.99
N MET A 50 12.16 13.72 8.51
CA MET A 50 13.32 14.01 9.35
C MET A 50 13.00 15.07 10.42
N ALA A 51 12.11 16.02 10.14
CA ALA A 51 11.72 17.08 11.07
C ALA A 51 10.69 16.64 12.12
N HIS A 52 9.75 15.77 11.72
CA HIS A 52 8.54 15.49 12.50
C HIS A 52 8.33 14.00 12.79
N GLY A 53 9.18 13.12 12.28
CA GLY A 53 9.00 11.67 12.35
C GLY A 53 7.65 11.27 11.76
N ILE A 54 6.86 10.56 12.55
CA ILE A 54 5.50 10.11 12.19
C ILE A 54 4.42 11.18 12.41
N ASN A 55 4.76 12.35 12.95
CA ASN A 55 3.85 13.43 13.36
C ASN A 55 3.73 14.52 12.29
N LEU A 56 3.44 14.11 11.05
CA LEU A 56 3.46 15.02 9.91
C LEU A 56 2.42 16.15 10.07
N PRO A 57 2.84 17.43 9.98
CA PRO A 57 1.94 18.55 10.21
C PRO A 57 1.07 18.85 9.00
N LEU A 58 -0.10 19.44 9.24
CA LEU A 58 -1.07 19.85 8.22
C LEU A 58 -0.42 20.71 7.10
N ILE A 59 0.47 21.62 7.50
CA ILE A 59 1.16 22.53 6.57
C ILE A 59 2.00 21.80 5.51
N LYS A 60 2.54 20.62 5.83
CA LYS A 60 3.26 19.78 4.86
C LYS A 60 2.35 19.41 3.69
N PHE A 61 1.12 19.00 3.97
CA PHE A 61 0.16 18.57 2.95
C PHE A 61 -0.38 19.74 2.13
N ILE A 62 -0.58 20.91 2.77
CA ILE A 62 -0.92 22.16 2.08
C ILE A 62 0.18 22.52 1.06
N ASN A 63 1.44 22.49 1.48
CA ASN A 63 2.58 22.83 0.62
C ASN A 63 2.74 21.83 -0.52
N GLU A 64 2.56 20.53 -0.27
CA GLU A 64 2.60 19.49 -1.30
C GLU A 64 1.51 19.72 -2.36
N LEU A 65 0.26 19.98 -1.97
CA LEU A 65 -0.83 20.24 -2.90
C LEU A 65 -0.61 21.53 -3.71
N LYS A 66 -0.13 22.62 -3.08
CA LYS A 66 0.22 23.86 -3.77
C LYS A 66 1.28 23.63 -4.85
N LYS A 67 2.31 22.85 -4.54
CA LYS A 67 3.37 22.49 -5.49
C LYS A 67 2.82 21.67 -6.65
N ILE A 68 2.04 20.62 -6.39
CA ILE A 68 1.47 19.77 -7.43
C ILE A 68 0.57 20.59 -8.37
N LYS A 69 -0.25 21.51 -7.82
CA LYS A 69 -1.12 22.39 -8.61
C LYS A 69 -0.33 23.36 -9.50
N ALA A 70 0.86 23.79 -9.07
CA ALA A 70 1.72 24.65 -9.87
C ALA A 70 2.38 23.92 -11.06
N THR A 71 2.54 22.59 -10.99
CA THR A 71 3.30 21.81 -11.97
C THR A 71 2.46 20.88 -12.83
N THR A 72 1.21 20.58 -12.44
CA THR A 72 0.37 19.59 -13.14
C THR A 72 -1.07 20.06 -13.30
N SER A 73 -1.65 19.75 -14.47
CA SER A 73 -3.08 19.85 -14.74
C SER A 73 -3.57 18.52 -15.34
N ASP A 74 -4.32 17.74 -14.56
CA ASP A 74 -4.84 16.41 -14.92
C ASP A 74 -6.28 16.20 -14.40
N ASP A 75 -6.84 15.00 -14.58
CA ASP A 75 -8.17 14.60 -14.10
C ASP A 75 -8.31 14.58 -12.56
N LYS A 76 -7.21 14.84 -11.83
CA LYS A 76 -7.18 14.95 -10.37
C LYS A 76 -7.05 16.40 -9.89
N SER A 77 -6.92 17.37 -10.79
CA SER A 77 -6.77 18.81 -10.46
C SER A 77 -7.89 19.31 -9.53
N ASP A 78 -9.15 19.09 -9.89
CA ASP A 78 -10.30 19.58 -9.10
C ASP A 78 -10.32 18.94 -7.70
N LYS A 79 -10.05 17.63 -7.64
CA LYS A 79 -9.95 16.90 -6.36
C LYS A 79 -8.83 17.47 -5.49
N ARG A 80 -7.69 17.83 -6.08
CA ARG A 80 -6.56 18.44 -5.35
C ARG A 80 -6.90 19.86 -4.89
N ASP A 81 -7.65 20.62 -5.67
CA ASP A 81 -8.06 21.97 -5.31
C ASP A 81 -9.02 22.00 -4.12
N ILE A 82 -10.08 21.19 -4.16
CA ILE A 82 -11.05 21.09 -3.05
C ILE A 82 -10.34 20.61 -1.77
N ARG A 83 -9.43 19.63 -1.87
CA ARG A 83 -8.59 19.21 -0.73
C ARG A 83 -7.72 20.34 -0.20
N LEU A 84 -7.10 21.13 -1.09
CA LEU A 84 -6.27 22.26 -0.68
C LEU A 84 -7.10 23.33 0.05
N LYS A 85 -8.27 23.70 -0.48
CA LYS A 85 -9.19 24.64 0.17
C LYS A 85 -9.60 24.14 1.56
N PHE A 86 -9.99 22.87 1.66
CA PHE A 86 -10.34 22.23 2.93
C PHE A 86 -9.19 22.31 3.95
N LEU A 87 -7.97 21.90 3.58
CA LEU A 87 -6.83 21.92 4.51
C LEU A 87 -6.42 23.35 4.91
N ILE A 88 -6.54 24.33 4.00
CA ILE A 88 -6.31 25.75 4.33
C ILE A 88 -7.32 26.20 5.40
N SER A 89 -8.59 25.83 5.26
CA SER A 89 -9.60 26.11 6.27
C SER A 89 -9.32 25.39 7.60
N CYS A 90 -8.87 24.14 7.58
CA CYS A 90 -8.42 23.46 8.80
C CYS A 90 -7.27 24.20 9.50
N ASN A 91 -6.31 24.73 8.74
CA ASN A 91 -5.12 25.39 9.29
C ASN A 91 -5.40 26.74 9.95
N LYS A 92 -6.59 27.31 9.79
CA LYS A 92 -7.01 28.54 10.48
C LYS A 92 -7.46 28.30 11.93
N CYS A 93 -7.77 27.05 12.31
CA CYS A 93 -8.12 26.66 13.67
C CYS A 93 -6.98 25.84 14.29
N THR A 94 -6.40 26.34 15.38
CA THR A 94 -5.24 25.71 16.03
C THR A 94 -5.56 24.30 16.53
N GLU A 95 -6.72 24.10 17.13
CA GLU A 95 -7.17 22.80 17.63
C GLU A 95 -7.29 21.77 16.50
N VAL A 96 -7.80 22.18 15.33
CA VAL A 96 -7.88 21.32 14.14
C VAL A 96 -6.50 21.00 13.60
N ALA A 97 -5.58 21.97 13.57
CA ALA A 97 -4.20 21.75 13.13
C ALA A 97 -3.43 20.78 14.03
N ILE A 98 -3.59 20.88 15.36
CA ILE A 98 -3.00 19.94 16.33
C ILE A 98 -3.66 18.57 16.22
N LEU A 99 -5.00 18.52 16.11
CA LEU A 99 -5.72 17.26 15.89
C LEU A 99 -5.21 16.52 14.66
N PHE A 100 -4.91 17.24 13.57
CA PHE A 100 -4.35 16.63 12.36
C PHE A 100 -2.98 15.97 12.60
N ILE A 101 -2.12 16.57 13.44
CA ILE A 101 -0.82 16.00 13.81
C ILE A 101 -1.01 14.70 14.59
N LEU A 102 -1.90 14.70 15.58
CA LEU A 102 -2.23 13.50 16.37
C LEU A 102 -2.84 12.41 15.50
N TYR A 103 -3.71 12.80 14.57
CA TYR A 103 -4.26 11.89 13.58
C TYR A 103 -3.17 11.26 12.69
N CYS A 104 -2.20 12.06 12.21
CA CYS A 104 -1.07 11.53 11.44
C CYS A 104 -0.17 10.62 12.29
N ASN A 105 0.09 10.96 13.56
CA ASN A 105 0.78 10.09 14.50
C ASN A 105 0.11 8.72 14.52
N TYR A 106 -1.19 8.69 14.84
CA TYR A 106 -1.98 7.46 14.94
C TYR A 106 -1.98 6.65 13.64
N LEU A 107 -2.25 7.30 12.50
CA LEU A 107 -2.21 6.65 11.20
C LEU A 107 -0.87 6.01 10.86
N ASN A 108 0.23 6.54 11.38
CA ASN A 108 1.58 6.05 11.13
C ASN A 108 2.05 5.03 12.19
N GLY A 109 1.09 4.42 12.90
CA GLY A 109 1.34 3.42 13.94
C GLY A 109 1.59 4.03 15.32
N GLY A 110 1.32 5.32 15.46
CA GLY A 110 1.48 6.04 16.69
C GLY A 110 0.42 5.71 17.74
N GLY A 111 0.74 5.89 19.02
CA GLY A 111 -0.25 5.70 20.10
C GLY A 111 -0.76 4.27 20.32
N SER A 112 -0.30 3.28 19.54
CA SER A 112 -0.66 1.87 19.71
C SER A 112 0.22 1.21 20.78
N GLY A 113 -0.02 1.55 22.05
CA GLY A 113 0.64 0.97 23.22
C GLY A 113 -0.17 1.28 24.48
N SER A 114 -0.17 0.38 25.47
CA SER A 114 -0.99 0.50 26.70
C SER A 114 -0.57 1.63 27.65
N SER A 115 0.36 2.49 27.27
CA SER A 115 0.75 3.69 28.02
C SER A 115 0.54 4.94 27.16
N GLN A 116 0.06 6.02 27.79
CA GLN A 116 -0.09 7.36 27.20
C GLN A 116 1.24 7.98 26.70
N GLU A 117 2.35 7.25 26.73
CA GLU A 117 3.72 7.72 26.47
C GLU A 117 4.09 7.75 24.97
N HIS A 118 3.24 7.27 24.07
CA HIS A 118 3.57 7.07 22.65
C HIS A 118 2.88 8.04 21.67
N TRP A 119 2.64 9.29 22.04
CA TRP A 119 2.10 10.32 21.13
C TRP A 119 3.15 11.38 20.74
N ALA A 120 4.42 11.00 20.78
CA ALA A 120 5.56 11.86 20.48
C ALA A 120 6.17 11.56 19.10
N ASN A 121 6.92 12.53 18.57
CA ASN A 121 7.63 12.37 17.30
C ASN A 121 8.70 11.25 17.36
N GLU A 122 9.13 10.85 18.57
CA GLU A 122 10.22 9.91 18.87
C GLU A 122 9.79 8.46 19.06
N GLN A 123 8.54 8.11 18.73
CA GLN A 123 8.01 6.80 19.09
C GLN A 123 8.86 5.65 18.57
N TYR A 124 9.38 5.77 17.35
CA TYR A 124 10.26 4.77 16.77
C TYR A 124 11.71 5.27 16.78
N LYS A 125 12.61 4.45 17.32
CA LYS A 125 14.03 4.81 17.48
C LYS A 125 14.90 4.41 16.28
N ASN A 126 14.28 3.98 15.18
CA ASN A 126 14.91 3.63 13.91
C ASN A 126 15.30 4.88 13.09
N PHE A 127 16.31 4.74 12.23
CA PHE A 127 16.77 5.73 11.25
C PHE A 127 15.92 5.75 9.97
N MET A 128 15.17 4.71 9.67
CA MET A 128 14.17 4.68 8.59
C MET A 128 12.78 4.42 9.15
N VAL A 129 11.75 5.02 8.57
CA VAL A 129 10.36 4.81 9.01
C VAL A 129 9.42 4.71 7.81
N ILE A 130 8.32 3.98 7.99
CA ILE A 130 7.18 3.93 7.09
C ILE A 130 6.14 4.94 7.54
N THR A 131 5.68 5.74 6.59
CA THR A 131 4.53 6.63 6.76
C THR A 131 3.47 6.31 5.71
N ALA A 132 2.20 6.45 6.08
CA ALA A 132 1.10 6.51 5.14
C ALA A 132 1.26 7.76 4.24
N ALA A 133 0.82 7.65 3.00
CA ALA A 133 0.84 8.72 2.03
C ALA A 133 -0.46 8.76 1.21
N GLY A 134 -0.52 9.71 0.27
CA GLY A 134 -1.62 9.80 -0.67
C GLY A 134 -2.83 10.60 -0.19
N GLY A 135 -3.89 10.59 -1.00
CA GLY A 135 -5.08 11.40 -0.79
C GLY A 135 -5.99 10.91 0.34
N ASN A 136 -5.90 9.63 0.70
CA ASN A 136 -6.74 9.00 1.71
C ASN A 136 -6.59 9.64 3.10
N ILE A 137 -5.39 10.14 3.44
CA ILE A 137 -5.13 10.88 4.69
C ILE A 137 -6.08 12.09 4.81
N VAL A 138 -6.24 12.85 3.73
CA VAL A 138 -7.09 14.05 3.72
C VAL A 138 -8.58 13.67 3.76
N ILE A 139 -8.97 12.61 3.03
CA ILE A 139 -10.35 12.13 3.01
C ILE A 139 -10.79 11.66 4.39
N LEU A 140 -9.98 10.80 5.02
CA LEU A 140 -10.29 10.23 6.34
C LEU A 140 -10.23 11.31 7.44
N PHE A 141 -9.37 12.33 7.33
CA PHE A 141 -9.44 13.46 8.25
C PHE A 141 -10.76 14.26 8.09
N ALA A 142 -11.22 14.46 6.85
CA ALA A 142 -12.52 15.08 6.61
C ALA A 142 -13.68 14.23 7.17
N HIS A 143 -13.58 12.89 7.12
CA HIS A 143 -14.54 11.98 7.75
C HIS A 143 -14.65 12.23 9.26
N LEU A 144 -13.52 12.38 9.95
CA LEU A 144 -13.48 12.64 11.39
C LEU A 144 -14.15 13.98 11.74
N ILE A 145 -13.86 15.06 11.01
CA ILE A 145 -14.50 16.37 11.21
C ILE A 145 -16.00 16.32 10.90
N ALA A 146 -16.39 15.68 9.80
CA ALA A 146 -17.79 15.51 9.43
C ALA A 146 -18.57 14.74 10.51
N ASN A 147 -17.98 13.70 11.10
CA ASN A 147 -18.59 12.97 12.22
C ASN A 147 -18.84 13.88 13.44
N MET A 148 -17.92 14.78 13.78
CA MET A 148 -18.12 15.72 14.89
C MET A 148 -19.30 16.67 14.65
N ILE A 149 -19.37 17.25 13.45
CA ILE A 149 -20.44 18.19 13.05
C ILE A 149 -21.79 17.47 12.97
N ASP A 150 -21.83 16.30 12.35
CA ASP A 150 -23.05 15.51 12.20
C ASP A 150 -23.59 15.08 13.57
N SER A 151 -22.70 14.64 14.47
CA SER A 151 -23.08 14.22 15.82
C SER A 151 -23.63 15.40 16.63
N PHE A 152 -23.01 16.58 16.55
CA PHE A 152 -23.53 17.78 17.20
C PHE A 152 -24.91 18.17 16.66
N THR A 153 -25.04 18.26 15.33
CA THR A 153 -26.28 18.63 14.66
C THR A 153 -27.40 17.66 15.00
N LYS A 154 -27.12 16.35 15.04
CA LYS A 154 -28.08 15.32 15.46
C LYS A 154 -28.56 15.54 16.89
N ILE A 155 -27.65 15.77 17.84
CA ILE A 155 -28.01 15.99 19.25
C ILE A 155 -28.80 17.29 19.44
N VAL A 156 -28.45 18.37 18.77
CA VAL A 156 -29.20 19.63 18.81
C VAL A 156 -30.60 19.44 18.24
N ASN A 157 -30.73 18.77 17.09
CA ASN A 157 -32.02 18.44 16.49
C ASN A 157 -32.90 17.62 17.42
N THR A 158 -32.35 16.59 18.07
CA THR A 158 -33.10 15.78 19.06
C THR A 158 -33.51 16.60 20.27
N THR A 159 -32.65 17.51 20.74
CA THR A 159 -32.93 18.32 21.95
C THR A 159 -34.02 19.37 21.70
N THR A 160 -34.11 19.89 20.47
CA THR A 160 -35.08 20.94 20.09
C THR A 160 -36.38 20.40 19.49
N LYS A 161 -36.50 19.08 19.28
CA LYS A 161 -37.68 18.42 18.71
C LYS A 161 -38.35 17.49 19.73
N THR A 162 -39.67 17.32 19.59
CA THR A 162 -40.46 16.22 20.17
C THR A 162 -40.39 14.92 19.34
N ILE A 163 -39.42 14.79 18.42
CA ILE A 163 -39.23 13.56 17.64
C ILE A 163 -38.41 12.60 18.51
N SER A 164 -38.86 11.35 18.62
CA SER A 164 -38.15 10.32 19.38
C SER A 164 -36.70 10.20 18.91
N ASP A 165 -35.81 9.81 19.82
CA ASP A 165 -34.48 9.34 19.46
C ASP A 165 -34.59 8.41 18.24
N ASP A 166 -33.63 8.54 17.33
CA ASP A 166 -33.46 7.59 16.22
C ASP A 166 -32.51 6.50 16.74
N PRO A 167 -33.03 5.40 17.32
CA PRO A 167 -32.19 4.34 17.88
C PRO A 167 -31.33 3.66 16.82
N ASP A 168 -31.64 3.85 15.53
CA ASP A 168 -30.98 3.20 14.41
C ASP A 168 -29.93 4.09 13.73
N TRP A 169 -29.62 5.28 14.26
CA TRP A 169 -28.60 6.16 13.68
C TRP A 169 -27.23 5.48 13.65
N LYS A 170 -26.76 5.17 12.44
CA LYS A 170 -25.43 4.62 12.17
C LYS A 170 -24.66 5.57 11.27
N TRP A 171 -23.65 6.22 11.83
CA TRP A 171 -22.77 7.09 11.06
C TRP A 171 -21.81 6.26 10.20
N ASN A 172 -22.00 6.30 8.88
CA ASN A 172 -21.13 5.65 7.90
C ASN A 172 -21.15 6.40 6.57
N ILE A 173 -20.12 7.20 6.31
CA ILE A 173 -20.06 8.09 5.13
C ILE A 173 -19.85 7.36 3.80
N GLN A 174 -19.23 6.18 3.82
CA GLN A 174 -19.07 5.34 2.62
C GLN A 174 -20.22 4.34 2.44
N SER A 175 -21.29 4.42 3.26
CA SER A 175 -22.45 3.53 3.08
C SER A 175 -23.10 3.79 1.72
N THR A 176 -23.31 2.73 0.95
CA THR A 176 -24.05 2.80 -0.31
C THR A 176 -25.56 2.83 -0.08
N GLU A 177 -26.04 2.32 1.06
CA GLU A 177 -27.46 2.31 1.41
C GLU A 177 -27.68 2.51 2.93
N PRO A 178 -28.48 3.51 3.35
CA PRO A 178 -28.83 4.69 2.57
C PRO A 178 -27.58 5.50 2.18
N VAL A 179 -27.61 6.16 1.02
CA VAL A 179 -26.55 7.09 0.60
C VAL A 179 -26.39 8.15 1.69
N TYR A 180 -25.18 8.27 2.24
CA TYR A 180 -24.88 9.24 3.28
C TYR A 180 -25.30 10.66 2.86
N LYS A 181 -25.96 11.36 3.78
CA LYS A 181 -26.28 12.78 3.66
C LYS A 181 -25.77 13.53 4.89
N PRO A 182 -25.07 14.66 4.70
CA PRO A 182 -24.70 15.55 5.80
C PRO A 182 -25.90 15.88 6.69
N GLN A 183 -25.68 15.94 8.01
CA GLN A 183 -26.75 16.38 8.91
C GLN A 183 -26.96 17.89 8.76
N THR A 184 -28.22 18.31 8.80
CA THR A 184 -28.61 19.72 8.79
C THR A 184 -29.54 20.00 9.96
N PHE A 185 -29.61 21.26 10.39
CA PHE A 185 -30.59 21.67 11.40
C PHE A 185 -31.99 21.54 10.82
N LEU A 186 -32.85 20.78 11.49
CA LEU A 186 -34.16 20.39 10.97
C LEU A 186 -35.27 21.41 11.28
N SER A 187 -34.95 22.49 11.98
CA SER A 187 -35.86 23.60 12.29
C SER A 187 -35.07 24.87 12.58
N ASP A 188 -35.72 26.02 12.39
CA ASP A 188 -35.16 27.33 12.79
C ASP A 188 -34.85 27.38 14.30
N ILE A 189 -35.60 26.63 15.11
CA ILE A 189 -35.36 26.51 16.55
C ILE A 189 -34.02 25.79 16.80
N ALA A 190 -33.77 24.67 16.12
CA ALA A 190 -32.52 23.93 16.24
C ALA A 190 -31.32 24.78 15.82
N HIS A 191 -31.48 25.50 14.71
CA HIS A 191 -30.46 26.43 14.22
C HIS A 191 -30.22 27.57 15.23
N LYS A 192 -31.26 28.32 15.62
CA LYS A 192 -31.12 29.41 16.61
C LYS A 192 -30.51 28.93 17.92
N TYR A 193 -30.92 27.76 18.41
CA TYR A 193 -30.40 27.18 19.62
C TYR A 193 -28.89 26.88 19.53
N ALA A 194 -28.41 26.29 18.43
CA ALA A 194 -26.97 26.12 18.22
C ALA A 194 -26.21 27.46 18.23
N PHE A 195 -26.77 28.49 17.58
CA PHE A 195 -26.17 29.82 17.51
C PHE A 195 -26.22 30.59 18.84
N GLU A 196 -27.15 30.26 19.74
CA GLU A 196 -27.17 30.76 21.12
C GLU A 196 -26.05 30.14 21.96
N LEU A 197 -25.65 28.88 21.70
CA LEU A 197 -24.53 28.24 22.40
C LEU A 197 -23.17 28.82 21.99
N PHE A 198 -22.99 29.17 20.73
CA PHE A 198 -21.66 29.55 20.22
C PHE A 198 -21.00 30.76 20.89
N PRO A 199 -21.67 31.87 21.23
CA PRO A 199 -21.01 33.00 21.90
C PRO A 199 -20.72 32.74 23.39
N LYS A 200 -21.23 31.65 23.99
CA LYS A 200 -21.09 31.36 25.41
C LYS A 200 -19.67 30.97 25.79
N SER A 201 -19.23 31.45 26.95
CA SER A 201 -18.02 30.97 27.61
C SER A 201 -18.19 29.53 28.10
N PHE A 202 -17.08 28.84 28.35
CA PHE A 202 -17.16 27.48 28.87
C PHE A 202 -17.76 27.38 30.27
N ASP A 203 -17.61 28.43 31.09
CA ASP A 203 -18.25 28.50 32.40
C ASP A 203 -19.77 28.56 32.25
N GLU A 204 -20.29 29.45 31.37
CA GLU A 204 -21.72 29.50 31.06
C GLU A 204 -22.26 28.18 30.48
N LEU A 205 -21.50 27.52 29.60
CA LEU A 205 -21.88 26.22 29.04
C LEU A 205 -21.91 25.11 30.10
N ASN A 206 -21.04 25.19 31.12
CA ASN A 206 -20.96 24.20 32.19
C ASN A 206 -22.02 24.41 33.28
N GLU A 207 -22.41 25.66 33.54
CA GLU A 207 -23.48 26.02 34.48
C GLU A 207 -24.86 25.59 33.97
N ASN A 208 -25.09 25.68 32.65
CA ASN A 208 -26.33 25.23 32.04
C ASN A 208 -26.34 23.70 31.83
N ILE A 209 -27.28 23.01 32.51
CA ILE A 209 -27.40 21.54 32.48
C ILE A 209 -27.67 21.02 31.06
N ASP A 210 -28.48 21.72 30.27
CA ASP A 210 -28.86 21.30 28.92
C ASP A 210 -27.69 21.45 27.96
N TYR A 211 -26.96 22.56 28.01
CA TYR A 211 -25.77 22.77 27.19
C TYR A 211 -24.71 21.72 27.51
N ARG A 212 -24.37 21.53 28.78
CA ARG A 212 -23.44 20.48 29.21
C ARG A 212 -23.90 19.08 28.77
N SER A 213 -25.21 18.81 28.78
CA SER A 213 -25.79 17.55 28.30
C SER A 213 -25.55 17.37 26.79
N ILE A 214 -25.73 18.41 25.99
CA ILE A 214 -25.46 18.40 24.55
C ILE A 214 -24.00 18.07 24.28
N LEU A 215 -23.05 18.81 24.87
CA LEU A 215 -21.62 18.58 24.68
C LEU A 215 -21.23 17.12 25.00
N ARG A 216 -21.72 16.59 26.13
CA ARG A 216 -21.45 15.20 26.54
C ARG A 216 -22.09 14.17 25.61
N LYS A 217 -23.33 14.38 25.20
CA LYS A 217 -24.04 13.48 24.27
C LYS A 217 -23.38 13.49 22.90
N THR A 218 -22.97 14.66 22.40
CA THR A 218 -22.22 14.80 21.15
C THR A 218 -20.93 13.99 21.21
N PHE A 219 -20.11 14.14 22.26
CA PHE A 219 -18.87 13.38 22.40
C PHE A 219 -19.10 11.86 22.43
N LYS A 220 -20.11 11.40 23.20
CA LYS A 220 -20.47 9.98 23.28
C LYS A 220 -20.94 9.40 21.95
N LEU A 221 -21.46 10.23 21.05
CA LEU A 221 -21.98 9.86 19.75
C LEU A 221 -20.89 9.79 18.66
N LEU A 222 -19.69 10.32 18.94
CA LEU A 222 -18.55 10.27 18.03
C LEU A 222 -18.05 8.85 17.80
N THR A 223 -17.33 8.64 16.69
CA THR A 223 -16.63 7.37 16.46
C THR A 223 -15.51 7.15 17.49
N PRO A 224 -15.12 5.89 17.77
CA PRO A 224 -14.06 5.57 18.73
C PRO A 224 -12.74 6.31 18.48
N ILE A 225 -12.29 6.44 17.22
CA ILE A 225 -11.06 7.17 16.89
C ILE A 225 -11.20 8.66 17.22
N ASN A 226 -12.35 9.27 16.93
CA ASN A 226 -12.59 10.67 17.30
C ASN A 226 -12.52 10.88 18.82
N GLN A 227 -13.11 9.97 19.59
CA GLN A 227 -13.05 10.01 21.06
C GLN A 227 -11.61 9.91 21.55
N LEU A 228 -10.84 8.95 21.03
CA LEU A 228 -9.43 8.76 21.36
C LEU A 228 -8.61 10.01 21.03
N LEU A 229 -8.73 10.54 19.81
CA LEU A 229 -7.92 11.69 19.38
C LEU A 229 -8.24 12.95 20.19
N LEU A 230 -9.51 13.17 20.58
CA LEU A 230 -9.90 14.30 21.42
C LEU A 230 -9.41 14.14 22.87
N GLU A 231 -9.34 12.92 23.40
CA GLU A 231 -8.73 12.64 24.70
C GLU A 231 -7.24 12.97 24.72
N ILE A 232 -6.52 12.62 23.65
CA ILE A 232 -5.10 12.95 23.51
C ILE A 232 -4.89 14.43 23.19
N LEU A 233 -5.79 15.05 22.42
CA LEU A 233 -5.74 16.49 22.16
C LEU A 233 -5.87 17.28 23.47
N THR A 234 -6.71 16.80 24.40
CA THR A 234 -6.87 17.38 25.73
C THR A 234 -5.54 17.44 26.47
N THR A 235 -4.84 16.31 26.58
CA THR A 235 -3.55 16.26 27.29
C THR A 235 -2.48 17.09 26.57
N THR A 236 -2.47 17.07 25.24
CA THR A 236 -1.51 17.84 24.41
C THR A 236 -1.70 19.35 24.57
N ILE A 237 -2.93 19.86 24.51
CA ILE A 237 -3.23 21.30 24.65
C ILE A 237 -2.95 21.77 26.08
N GLN A 238 -3.28 20.97 27.09
CA GLN A 238 -2.97 21.27 28.49
C GLN A 238 -1.46 21.45 28.69
N GLN A 239 -0.64 20.62 28.04
CA GLN A 239 0.83 20.70 28.10
C GLN A 239 1.39 21.89 27.30
N GLN A 240 0.87 22.16 26.10
CA GLN A 240 1.45 23.16 25.18
C GLN A 240 0.95 24.59 25.41
N ILE A 241 -0.34 24.76 25.72
CA ILE A 241 -1.03 26.06 25.70
C ILE A 241 -1.56 26.43 27.10
N GLN A 242 -1.37 25.56 28.11
CA GLN A 242 -1.85 25.75 29.49
C GLN A 242 -3.38 25.99 29.60
N GLN A 243 -4.14 25.64 28.56
CA GLN A 243 -5.60 25.71 28.55
C GLN A 243 -6.19 24.43 29.14
N GLN A 244 -7.15 24.56 30.05
CA GLN A 244 -7.81 23.44 30.73
C GLN A 244 -9.11 23.00 30.04
N ASN A 245 -9.15 23.02 28.71
CA ASN A 245 -10.33 22.58 27.97
C ASN A 245 -10.50 21.05 28.11
N THR A 246 -11.74 20.58 28.30
CA THR A 246 -12.07 19.14 28.28
C THR A 246 -12.21 18.63 26.84
N LYS A 247 -12.21 17.30 26.66
CA LYS A 247 -12.43 16.66 25.36
C LYS A 247 -13.77 17.04 24.71
N GLU A 248 -14.82 17.21 25.49
CA GLU A 248 -16.13 17.68 25.01
C GLU A 248 -16.05 19.14 24.55
N GLN A 249 -15.36 19.99 25.30
CA GLN A 249 -15.17 21.40 24.95
C GLN A 249 -14.32 21.55 23.69
N LEU A 250 -13.24 20.76 23.53
CA LEU A 250 -12.42 20.75 22.32
C LEU A 250 -13.22 20.29 21.09
N CYS A 251 -14.05 19.25 21.23
CA CYS A 251 -14.99 18.86 20.18
C CYS A 251 -15.90 20.03 19.79
N PHE A 252 -16.44 20.74 20.79
CA PHE A 252 -17.33 21.88 20.54
C PHE A 252 -16.60 23.05 19.88
N ILE A 253 -15.34 23.35 20.22
CA ILE A 253 -14.53 24.38 19.53
C ILE A 253 -14.43 24.08 18.05
N ILE A 254 -14.10 22.83 17.69
CA ILE A 254 -13.94 22.40 16.30
C ILE A 254 -15.28 22.52 15.55
N VAL A 255 -16.36 22.02 16.14
CA VAL A 255 -17.70 22.09 15.53
C VAL A 255 -18.15 23.54 15.34
N LYS A 256 -18.02 24.36 16.40
CA LYS A 256 -18.33 25.79 16.39
C LYS A 256 -17.56 26.49 15.28
N TYR A 257 -16.27 26.22 15.13
CA TYR A 257 -15.44 26.83 14.09
C TYR A 257 -16.02 26.59 12.69
N PHE A 258 -16.32 25.34 12.34
CA PHE A 258 -16.84 25.01 11.01
C PHE A 258 -18.25 25.57 10.76
N ILE A 259 -19.16 25.45 11.73
CA ILE A 259 -20.55 25.92 11.57
C ILE A 259 -20.60 27.46 11.54
N GLN A 260 -19.91 28.17 12.44
CA GLN A 260 -19.93 29.63 12.45
C GLN A 260 -19.22 30.23 11.23
N THR A 261 -18.09 29.66 10.80
CA THR A 261 -17.39 30.18 9.62
C THR A 261 -18.24 30.04 8.37
N ASN A 262 -19.10 29.02 8.30
CA ASN A 262 -20.02 28.80 7.19
C ASN A 262 -21.06 29.92 6.99
N GLU A 263 -21.34 30.73 8.02
CA GLU A 263 -22.20 31.92 7.89
C GLU A 263 -21.54 33.02 7.03
N THR A 264 -20.20 33.04 7.00
CA THR A 264 -19.41 34.05 6.26
C THR A 264 -18.73 33.50 5.03
N ASP A 265 -18.42 32.20 5.02
CA ASP A 265 -17.74 31.47 3.94
C ASP A 265 -18.50 30.17 3.71
N THR A 266 -19.53 30.24 2.84
CA THR A 266 -20.41 29.10 2.55
C THR A 266 -19.69 27.92 1.91
N GLU A 267 -18.48 28.12 1.37
CA GLU A 267 -17.69 27.06 0.78
C GLU A 267 -17.03 26.16 1.84
N ILE A 268 -16.95 26.55 3.13
CA ILE A 268 -16.17 25.79 4.12
C ILE A 268 -16.76 24.40 4.38
N LEU A 269 -18.07 24.30 4.64
CA LEU A 269 -18.73 23.01 4.84
C LEU A 269 -18.89 22.26 3.52
N GLU A 270 -19.14 22.97 2.42
CA GLU A 270 -19.21 22.35 1.09
C GLU A 270 -17.89 21.65 0.74
N ASN A 271 -16.75 22.33 0.90
CA ASN A 271 -15.43 21.75 0.67
C ASN A 271 -15.17 20.55 1.61
N LEU A 272 -15.52 20.67 2.90
CA LEU A 272 -15.42 19.55 3.85
C LEU A 272 -16.20 18.32 3.36
N TYR A 273 -17.49 18.48 3.05
CA TYR A 273 -18.34 17.37 2.67
C TYR A 273 -17.98 16.80 1.28
N ASN A 274 -17.52 17.63 0.34
CA ASN A 274 -17.01 17.18 -0.96
C ASN A 274 -15.74 16.32 -0.80
N VAL A 275 -14.82 16.71 0.09
CA VAL A 275 -13.66 15.86 0.43
C VAL A 275 -14.11 14.60 1.13
N ALA A 276 -15.01 14.70 2.11
CA ALA A 276 -15.46 13.57 2.91
C ALA A 276 -16.24 12.52 2.07
N GLN A 277 -17.01 12.94 1.08
CA GLN A 277 -17.73 12.03 0.16
C GLN A 277 -16.83 11.46 -0.95
N SER A 278 -15.56 11.87 -1.03
CA SER A 278 -14.62 11.27 -1.96
C SER A 278 -14.44 9.78 -1.64
N LYS A 279 -14.31 8.97 -2.70
CA LYS A 279 -14.02 7.55 -2.57
C LYS A 279 -12.60 7.35 -2.06
N ILE A 280 -12.43 6.38 -1.16
CA ILE A 280 -11.12 5.88 -0.75
C ILE A 280 -10.44 5.24 -1.97
N SER A 281 -9.18 5.58 -2.20
CA SER A 281 -8.34 5.02 -3.26
C SER A 281 -7.35 3.99 -2.69
N ASP A 282 -6.38 3.59 -3.52
CA ASP A 282 -5.19 2.81 -3.17
C ASP A 282 -4.49 3.23 -1.87
N PHE A 283 -3.77 2.27 -1.26
CA PHE A 283 -3.01 2.47 -0.02
C PHE A 283 -1.54 2.70 -0.31
N ASP A 284 -1.15 3.97 -0.27
CA ASP A 284 0.23 4.42 -0.47
C ASP A 284 1.02 4.49 0.85
N PHE A 285 2.23 3.95 0.83
CA PHE A 285 3.20 4.02 1.91
C PHE A 285 4.55 4.52 1.39
N LYS A 286 5.25 5.27 2.24
CA LYS A 286 6.59 5.80 1.93
C LYS A 286 7.61 5.35 2.97
N LEU A 287 8.74 4.83 2.47
CA LEU A 287 9.94 4.58 3.27
C LEU A 287 10.85 5.80 3.17
N SER A 288 11.19 6.38 4.32
CA SER A 288 11.93 7.64 4.41
C SER A 288 12.93 7.62 5.57
N PRO A 289 13.99 8.43 5.54
CA PRO A 289 14.82 8.69 6.73
C PRO A 289 13.95 9.29 7.85
N ASN A 290 13.99 8.67 9.02
CA ASN A 290 13.28 9.11 10.22
C ASN A 290 14.03 10.27 10.91
N ILE A 291 13.40 10.88 11.91
CA ILE A 291 14.07 11.82 12.81
C ILE A 291 15.23 11.15 13.54
N HIS A 292 16.39 11.81 13.60
CA HIS A 292 17.52 11.27 14.36
C HIS A 292 17.25 11.44 15.88
N PRO A 293 17.36 10.37 16.70
CA PRO A 293 17.09 10.45 18.14
C PRO A 293 17.95 11.49 18.88
N SER A 294 19.15 11.81 18.35
CA SER A 294 20.03 12.79 18.98
C SER A 294 19.69 14.25 18.66
N PHE A 295 18.83 14.55 17.67
CA PHE A 295 18.38 15.94 17.41
C PHE A 295 17.63 16.56 18.59
N LEU A 296 17.21 15.72 19.53
CA LEU A 296 16.32 16.08 20.62
C LEU A 296 17.06 16.08 21.97
N THR A 297 18.27 15.53 22.02
CA THR A 297 19.01 15.28 23.27
C THR A 297 20.49 15.69 23.23
N ASP A 298 21.10 15.84 22.06
CA ASP A 298 22.55 16.02 21.91
C ASP A 298 22.89 17.29 21.12
N SER A 299 23.61 18.22 21.75
CA SER A 299 24.09 19.48 21.15
C SER A 299 25.01 19.31 19.94
N THR A 300 25.49 18.09 19.66
CA THR A 300 26.45 17.80 18.58
C THR A 300 25.81 17.88 17.18
N TYR A 301 24.53 17.52 17.08
CA TYR A 301 23.73 17.79 15.90
C TYR A 301 22.97 19.10 16.13
N GLY A 302 23.25 20.11 15.32
CA GLY A 302 22.61 21.42 15.41
C GLY A 302 21.14 21.37 14.98
N SER A 303 20.63 22.49 14.48
CA SER A 303 19.30 22.53 13.86
C SER A 303 19.20 21.53 12.70
N LEU A 304 17.98 21.16 12.31
CA LEU A 304 17.73 20.34 11.11
C LEU A 304 18.43 20.95 9.87
N VAL A 305 18.49 22.28 9.78
CA VAL A 305 19.19 23.02 8.73
C VAL A 305 20.68 22.67 8.72
N ASP A 306 21.33 22.74 9.88
CA ASP A 306 22.76 22.40 10.03
C ASP A 306 23.02 20.94 9.65
N THR A 307 22.09 20.04 9.97
CA THR A 307 22.20 18.62 9.60
C THR A 307 22.08 18.44 8.09
N ILE A 308 21.07 19.03 7.45
CA ILE A 308 20.88 18.96 6.01
C ILE A 308 22.12 19.50 5.27
N GLU A 309 22.69 20.59 5.77
CA GLU A 309 23.92 21.19 5.23
C GLU A 309 25.13 20.28 5.44
N LYS A 310 25.37 19.79 6.66
CA LYS A 310 26.46 18.84 6.98
C LYS A 310 26.42 17.57 6.12
N LEU A 311 25.22 17.05 5.86
CA LEU A 311 25.02 15.85 5.04
C LEU A 311 25.14 16.11 3.53
N GLY A 312 25.18 17.39 3.13
CA GLY A 312 25.17 17.80 1.74
C GLY A 312 23.88 17.42 1.02
N LEU A 313 22.75 17.29 1.72
CA LEU A 313 21.47 16.90 1.11
C LEU A 313 20.87 18.02 0.23
N ASN A 314 21.32 19.27 0.43
CA ASN A 314 20.97 20.40 -0.43
C ASN A 314 21.87 20.52 -1.68
N THR A 315 22.91 19.69 -1.79
CA THR A 315 23.80 19.73 -2.95
C THR A 315 23.16 18.97 -4.12
N LYS A 316 23.37 19.45 -5.34
CA LYS A 316 22.92 18.73 -6.53
C LYS A 316 23.71 17.44 -6.67
N ASP A 317 23.08 16.32 -6.32
CA ASP A 317 23.62 14.99 -6.63
C ASP A 317 23.58 14.77 -8.15
N PRO A 318 24.68 14.30 -8.79
CA PRO A 318 24.72 14.06 -10.23
C PRO A 318 23.84 12.89 -10.68
N GLY A 319 23.34 12.09 -9.74
CA GLY A 319 22.41 11.01 -9.99
C GLY A 319 21.04 11.46 -10.48
N HIS A 320 20.26 10.52 -11.01
CA HIS A 320 18.90 10.75 -11.47
C HIS A 320 17.95 11.06 -10.32
N ALA A 321 17.14 12.11 -10.49
CA ALA A 321 15.98 12.37 -9.64
C ALA A 321 14.91 11.31 -9.91
N GLY A 322 14.35 10.72 -8.86
CA GLY A 322 13.39 9.65 -9.02
C GLY A 322 12.95 8.94 -7.76
N PHE A 323 12.26 7.82 -7.95
CA PHE A 323 11.81 6.97 -6.86
C PHE A 323 11.73 5.50 -7.26
N LEU A 324 11.91 4.64 -6.27
CA LEU A 324 11.68 3.20 -6.34
C LEU A 324 10.24 2.92 -5.88
N LEU A 325 9.46 2.23 -6.69
CA LEU A 325 8.07 1.84 -6.41
C LEU A 325 7.93 0.32 -6.43
N LEU A 326 7.42 -0.23 -5.34
CA LEU A 326 7.04 -1.64 -5.21
C LEU A 326 5.54 -1.71 -4.97
N ARG A 327 4.82 -2.19 -5.98
CA ARG A 327 3.36 -2.22 -5.99
C ARG A 327 2.85 -3.65 -5.89
N VAL A 328 2.06 -3.92 -4.86
CA VAL A 328 1.38 -5.19 -4.64
C VAL A 328 -0.04 -5.07 -5.18
N LYS A 329 -0.33 -5.83 -6.22
CA LYS A 329 -1.67 -5.93 -6.82
C LYS A 329 -2.30 -7.29 -6.56
N THR A 330 -3.61 -7.31 -6.41
CA THR A 330 -4.40 -8.53 -6.50
C THR A 330 -4.43 -9.03 -7.95
N LEU A 331 -4.61 -10.34 -8.15
CA LEU A 331 -4.57 -10.97 -9.46
C LEU A 331 -5.62 -12.08 -9.57
N ILE A 332 -6.82 -11.70 -10.04
CA ILE A 332 -7.91 -12.63 -10.32
C ILE A 332 -7.88 -12.99 -11.80
N ASP A 333 -7.74 -14.27 -12.12
CA ASP A 333 -7.79 -14.82 -13.47
C ASP A 333 -9.24 -15.10 -13.88
N CYS A 334 -9.68 -14.39 -14.93
CA CYS A 334 -11.01 -14.46 -15.53
C CYS A 334 -11.00 -15.17 -16.90
N SER A 335 -9.95 -15.93 -17.22
CA SER A 335 -9.70 -16.52 -18.55
C SER A 335 -10.81 -17.40 -19.10
N THR A 336 -11.66 -18.01 -18.27
CA THR A 336 -12.83 -18.76 -18.75
C THR A 336 -13.86 -17.88 -19.46
N ASP A 337 -13.86 -16.59 -19.15
CA ASP A 337 -14.89 -15.63 -19.55
C ASP A 337 -14.31 -14.47 -20.37
N TYR A 338 -12.99 -14.46 -20.60
CA TYR A 338 -12.28 -13.39 -21.30
C TYR A 338 -12.44 -13.50 -22.81
N ARG A 339 -12.80 -12.37 -23.43
CA ARG A 339 -12.76 -12.19 -24.88
C ARG A 339 -11.87 -10.99 -25.20
N PRO A 340 -10.69 -11.19 -25.84
CA PRO A 340 -9.84 -10.07 -26.20
C PRO A 340 -10.54 -9.19 -27.23
N GLY A 341 -10.74 -7.91 -26.92
CA GLY A 341 -11.28 -6.94 -27.88
C GLY A 341 -10.34 -6.69 -29.06
N TYR A 342 -9.02 -6.65 -28.81
CA TYR A 342 -8.00 -6.43 -29.85
C TYR A 342 -6.78 -7.32 -29.64
N THR A 343 -6.13 -7.70 -30.74
CA THR A 343 -4.83 -8.39 -30.71
C THR A 343 -3.68 -7.41 -30.43
N THR A 344 -2.55 -7.92 -29.92
CA THR A 344 -1.32 -7.13 -29.71
C THR A 344 -0.82 -6.46 -30.99
N LEU A 345 -1.03 -7.08 -32.15
CA LEU A 345 -0.66 -6.51 -33.45
C LEU A 345 -1.54 -5.30 -33.79
N GLN A 346 -2.86 -5.43 -33.61
CA GLN A 346 -3.82 -4.34 -33.82
C GLN A 346 -3.51 -3.16 -32.90
N LEU A 347 -3.31 -3.39 -31.59
CA LEU A 347 -2.98 -2.32 -30.66
C LEU A 347 -1.70 -1.56 -31.03
N LYS A 348 -0.67 -2.25 -31.54
CA LYS A 348 0.56 -1.63 -32.04
C LYS A 348 0.36 -0.84 -33.34
N GLN A 349 -0.57 -1.27 -34.18
CA GLN A 349 -0.97 -0.53 -35.37
C GLN A 349 -1.71 0.75 -34.94
N PHE A 350 -2.73 0.60 -34.11
CA PHE A 350 -3.51 1.72 -33.59
C PHE A 350 -2.66 2.76 -32.88
N GLN A 351 -1.67 2.32 -32.07
CA GLN A 351 -0.72 3.21 -31.42
C GLN A 351 0.13 4.01 -32.43
N ARG A 352 0.60 3.37 -33.51
CA ARG A 352 1.38 4.03 -34.58
C ARG A 352 0.56 5.08 -35.31
N ASP A 353 -0.67 4.72 -35.65
CA ASP A 353 -1.61 5.61 -36.33
C ASP A 353 -1.96 6.79 -35.42
N CYS A 354 -2.19 6.54 -34.14
CA CYS A 354 -2.45 7.58 -33.14
C CYS A 354 -1.26 8.53 -32.96
N ALA A 355 -0.03 8.00 -32.95
CA ALA A 355 1.17 8.84 -32.87
C ALA A 355 1.35 9.73 -34.10
N SER A 356 0.83 9.31 -35.26
CA SER A 356 0.97 10.03 -36.53
C SER A 356 -0.16 11.02 -36.78
N ASN A 357 -1.37 10.73 -36.30
CA ASN A 357 -2.61 11.38 -36.73
C ASN A 357 -3.38 12.07 -35.59
N SER A 358 -2.78 12.22 -34.39
CA SER A 358 -3.43 12.90 -33.25
C SER A 358 -2.65 14.10 -32.75
N PRO A 359 -3.33 15.05 -32.06
CA PRO A 359 -2.66 16.17 -31.37
C PRO A 359 -1.64 15.72 -30.31
N LEU A 360 -1.73 14.48 -29.82
CA LEU A 360 -0.81 13.92 -28.84
C LEU A 360 0.57 13.60 -29.44
N GLY A 361 0.64 13.35 -30.75
CA GLY A 361 1.89 13.09 -31.47
C GLY A 361 2.76 12.03 -30.80
N SER A 362 4.04 12.36 -30.59
CA SER A 362 5.02 11.45 -29.96
C SER A 362 4.72 11.10 -28.50
N LYS A 363 3.83 11.83 -27.81
CA LYS A 363 3.44 11.52 -26.42
C LYS A 363 2.72 10.17 -26.30
N ILE A 364 2.11 9.70 -27.39
CA ILE A 364 1.43 8.39 -27.49
C ILE A 364 2.36 7.23 -27.12
N TRP A 365 3.65 7.35 -27.45
CA TRP A 365 4.63 6.30 -27.14
C TRP A 365 4.87 6.15 -25.64
N GLY A 366 4.65 7.21 -24.87
CA GLY A 366 4.76 7.18 -23.42
C GLY A 366 3.47 6.79 -22.71
N LEU A 367 2.35 6.65 -23.43
CA LEU A 367 1.01 6.54 -22.83
C LEU A 367 0.73 5.13 -22.30
N PHE A 368 0.21 5.06 -21.09
CA PHE A 368 -0.23 3.83 -20.43
C PHE A 368 -1.49 4.12 -19.57
N PRO A 369 -2.24 3.10 -19.12
CA PRO A 369 -3.56 3.31 -18.53
C PRO A 369 -3.61 4.34 -17.41
N GLN A 370 -2.64 4.37 -16.50
CA GLN A 370 -2.66 5.27 -15.34
C GLN A 370 -2.50 6.76 -15.70
N ILE A 371 -1.86 7.10 -16.83
CA ILE A 371 -1.69 8.49 -17.29
C ILE A 371 -2.65 8.87 -18.43
N MET A 372 -3.48 7.93 -18.88
CA MET A 372 -4.58 8.20 -19.80
C MET A 372 -5.59 9.17 -19.16
N GLN A 373 -6.04 10.15 -19.92
CA GLN A 373 -7.06 11.14 -19.51
C GLN A 373 -8.26 11.04 -20.44
N GLU A 374 -9.47 11.21 -19.91
CA GLU A 374 -10.70 11.18 -20.71
C GLU A 374 -10.70 12.25 -21.80
N SER A 375 -10.16 13.44 -21.49
CA SER A 375 -10.00 14.57 -22.42
C SER A 375 -9.22 14.21 -23.69
N TYR A 376 -8.34 13.20 -23.64
CA TYR A 376 -7.60 12.74 -24.82
C TYR A 376 -8.52 12.11 -25.87
N LEU A 377 -9.73 11.68 -25.49
CA LEU A 377 -10.73 11.15 -26.42
C LEU A 377 -11.52 12.26 -27.12
N SER A 378 -11.61 13.45 -26.53
CA SER A 378 -12.51 14.53 -26.98
C SER A 378 -12.17 15.07 -28.37
N ASP A 379 -10.87 15.10 -28.72
CA ASP A 379 -10.36 15.67 -29.97
C ASP A 379 -10.07 14.60 -31.05
N VAL A 380 -10.49 13.35 -30.82
CA VAL A 380 -10.18 12.21 -31.70
C VAL A 380 -11.48 11.58 -32.23
N PRO A 381 -11.65 11.38 -33.56
CA PRO A 381 -12.86 10.78 -34.11
C PRO A 381 -13.13 9.39 -33.53
N ALA A 382 -14.36 9.15 -33.06
CA ALA A 382 -14.75 7.95 -32.30
C ALA A 382 -14.47 6.60 -33.00
N ASP A 383 -14.41 6.59 -34.33
CA ASP A 383 -14.17 5.37 -35.11
C ASP A 383 -12.73 5.26 -35.64
N SER A 384 -11.85 6.20 -35.29
CA SER A 384 -10.45 6.16 -35.73
C SER A 384 -9.63 5.14 -34.95
N GLU A 385 -8.58 4.58 -35.57
CA GLU A 385 -7.65 3.69 -34.88
C GLU A 385 -7.05 4.32 -33.62
N CYS A 386 -6.79 5.64 -33.65
CA CYS A 386 -6.32 6.37 -32.49
C CYS A 386 -7.33 6.38 -31.34
N TRP A 387 -8.61 6.60 -31.64
CA TRP A 387 -9.65 6.51 -30.62
C TRP A 387 -9.75 5.09 -30.06
N LEU A 388 -9.67 4.05 -30.89
CA LEU A 388 -9.69 2.66 -30.43
C LEU A 388 -8.54 2.37 -29.44
N TYR A 389 -7.34 2.88 -29.71
CA TYR A 389 -6.18 2.75 -28.81
C TYR A 389 -6.38 3.52 -27.49
N LEU A 390 -6.78 4.78 -27.57
CA LEU A 390 -7.00 5.63 -26.40
C LEU A 390 -8.15 5.08 -25.54
N ASN A 391 -9.26 4.68 -26.16
CA ASN A 391 -10.40 4.09 -25.47
C ASN A 391 -10.02 2.74 -24.82
N TYR A 392 -9.18 1.93 -25.47
CA TYR A 392 -8.63 0.72 -24.85
C TYR A 392 -7.85 1.02 -23.56
N LEU A 393 -6.97 2.03 -23.57
CA LEU A 393 -6.24 2.46 -22.37
C LEU A 393 -7.16 3.02 -21.29
N TRP A 394 -8.18 3.78 -21.69
CA TRP A 394 -9.19 4.34 -20.79
C TRP A 394 -10.03 3.24 -20.12
N GLN A 395 -10.51 2.26 -20.88
CA GLN A 395 -11.24 1.11 -20.35
C GLN A 395 -10.38 0.31 -19.36
N LYS A 396 -9.10 0.11 -19.65
CA LYS A 396 -8.16 -0.50 -18.70
C LYS A 396 -8.00 0.32 -17.42
N LYS A 397 -7.85 1.65 -17.52
CA LYS A 397 -7.76 2.54 -16.35
C LYS A 397 -8.99 2.35 -15.44
N ASN A 398 -10.18 2.31 -16.04
CA ASN A 398 -11.44 2.09 -15.31
C ASN A 398 -11.51 0.70 -14.68
N ALA A 399 -11.09 -0.35 -15.39
CA ALA A 399 -11.04 -1.71 -14.86
C ALA A 399 -10.07 -1.82 -13.65
N ILE A 400 -8.90 -1.19 -13.72
CA ILE A 400 -7.94 -1.12 -12.60
C ILE A 400 -8.54 -0.36 -11.42
N SER A 401 -9.21 0.77 -11.68
CA SER A 401 -9.88 1.55 -10.63
C SER A 401 -10.98 0.74 -9.94
N LEU A 402 -11.76 -0.03 -10.71
CA LEU A 402 -12.81 -0.90 -10.16
C LEU A 402 -12.20 -2.05 -9.35
N ALA A 403 -11.15 -2.70 -9.85
CA ALA A 403 -10.49 -3.79 -9.13
C ALA A 403 -9.83 -3.33 -7.82
N THR A 404 -9.24 -2.12 -7.83
CA THR A 404 -8.71 -1.48 -6.63
C THR A 404 -9.83 -1.22 -5.62
N ARG A 405 -10.99 -0.73 -6.08
CA ARG A 405 -12.16 -0.55 -5.24
C ARG A 405 -12.64 -1.86 -4.61
N PHE A 406 -12.72 -2.94 -5.37
CA PHE A 406 -13.07 -4.27 -4.84
C PHE A 406 -12.11 -4.73 -3.74
N THR A 407 -10.82 -4.45 -3.93
CA THR A 407 -9.78 -4.77 -2.94
C THR A 407 -9.99 -3.97 -1.64
N ILE A 408 -10.26 -2.67 -1.75
CA ILE A 408 -10.54 -1.79 -0.61
C ILE A 408 -11.85 -2.18 0.09
N ASP A 409 -12.91 -2.46 -0.67
CA ASP A 409 -14.21 -2.89 -0.14
C ASP A 409 -14.06 -4.18 0.67
N GLU A 410 -13.25 -5.13 0.20
CA GLU A 410 -12.98 -6.36 0.94
C GLU A 410 -12.15 -6.12 2.22
N ILE A 411 -11.16 -5.22 2.17
CA ILE A 411 -10.42 -4.80 3.37
C ILE A 411 -11.39 -4.17 4.38
N MET A 412 -12.27 -3.28 3.95
CA MET A 412 -13.29 -2.67 4.82
C MET A 412 -14.22 -3.73 5.42
N LYS A 413 -14.75 -4.65 4.61
CA LYS A 413 -15.59 -5.76 5.10
C LYS A 413 -14.88 -6.59 6.16
N PHE A 414 -13.61 -6.94 5.95
CA PHE A 414 -12.82 -7.72 6.90
C PHE A 414 -12.67 -6.99 8.25
N TYR A 415 -12.30 -5.71 8.23
CA TYR A 415 -12.11 -4.93 9.46
C TYR A 415 -13.44 -4.57 10.15
N ILE A 416 -14.53 -4.35 9.40
CA ILE A 416 -15.87 -4.17 9.97
C ILE A 416 -16.32 -5.46 10.67
N ALA A 417 -16.14 -6.63 10.04
CA ALA A 417 -16.51 -7.89 10.66
C ALA A 417 -15.64 -8.23 11.89
N GLY A 418 -14.39 -7.76 11.89
CA GLY A 418 -13.38 -8.17 12.86
C GLY A 418 -12.93 -9.62 12.62
N TYR A 419 -11.90 -10.03 13.35
CA TYR A 419 -11.37 -11.39 13.29
C TYR A 419 -11.16 -11.93 14.69
N TYR A 420 -11.79 -13.07 14.98
CA TYR A 420 -11.79 -13.69 16.30
C TYR A 420 -11.17 -15.08 16.22
N LYS A 421 -10.37 -15.44 17.21
CA LYS A 421 -9.80 -16.78 17.32
C LYS A 421 -10.24 -17.41 18.64
N GLN A 422 -10.46 -18.72 18.60
CA GLN A 422 -10.76 -19.49 19.79
C GLN A 422 -9.49 -19.59 20.67
N SER A 423 -9.52 -19.05 21.89
CA SER A 423 -8.41 -19.09 22.85
C SER A 423 -8.40 -20.38 23.67
N SER A 424 -9.55 -21.04 23.85
CA SER A 424 -9.67 -22.23 24.71
C SER A 424 -10.47 -23.36 24.05
N PRO A 425 -10.19 -24.64 24.37
CA PRO A 425 -11.04 -25.77 23.97
C PRO A 425 -12.52 -25.61 24.35
N GLN A 426 -12.81 -24.81 25.38
CA GLN A 426 -14.13 -24.52 25.92
C GLN A 426 -14.96 -23.56 25.05
N GLY A 427 -14.33 -22.89 24.08
CA GLY A 427 -15.05 -22.03 23.12
C GLY A 427 -14.84 -20.53 23.32
N ASP A 428 -14.01 -20.12 24.27
CA ASP A 428 -13.72 -18.69 24.47
C ASP A 428 -13.10 -18.12 23.20
N ILE A 429 -13.59 -16.95 22.78
CA ILE A 429 -13.10 -16.23 21.61
C ILE A 429 -12.38 -14.97 22.07
N PHE A 430 -11.25 -14.68 21.44
CA PHE A 430 -10.55 -13.40 21.62
C PHE A 430 -10.45 -12.68 20.27
N PRO A 431 -10.72 -11.36 20.23
CA PRO A 431 -10.51 -10.57 19.03
C PRO A 431 -9.02 -10.50 18.74
N LEU A 432 -8.63 -10.95 17.55
CA LEU A 432 -7.33 -10.66 16.95
C LEU A 432 -7.36 -9.33 16.19
N VAL A 433 -8.48 -9.06 15.52
CA VAL A 433 -8.81 -7.76 14.94
C VAL A 433 -10.16 -7.34 15.51
N PRO A 434 -10.23 -6.28 16.33
CA PRO A 434 -11.51 -5.76 16.80
C PRO A 434 -12.38 -5.33 15.62
N SER A 435 -13.69 -5.59 15.73
CA SER A 435 -14.67 -5.11 14.75
C SER A 435 -14.71 -3.58 14.74
N ALA A 436 -14.56 -2.99 13.56
CA ALA A 436 -14.72 -1.55 13.35
C ALA A 436 -16.20 -1.17 13.25
N VAL A 437 -16.58 -0.03 13.84
CA VAL A 437 -17.99 0.40 13.89
C VAL A 437 -18.52 0.93 12.56
N ASN A 438 -17.64 1.37 11.65
CA ASN A 438 -17.98 1.86 10.31
C ASN A 438 -16.80 1.74 9.34
N SER A 439 -17.01 2.14 8.08
CA SER A 439 -16.00 2.08 7.02
C SER A 439 -14.77 2.95 7.29
N THR A 440 -14.94 4.17 7.79
CA THR A 440 -13.85 5.10 8.12
C THR A 440 -12.92 4.48 9.16
N GLU A 441 -13.49 3.94 10.24
CA GLU A 441 -12.74 3.26 11.30
C GLU A 441 -12.03 2.01 10.76
N ALA A 442 -12.67 1.25 9.88
CA ALA A 442 -12.07 0.07 9.24
C ALA A 442 -10.83 0.43 8.43
N VAL A 443 -10.89 1.51 7.63
CA VAL A 443 -9.76 1.98 6.82
C VAL A 443 -8.64 2.56 7.69
N ILE A 444 -8.97 3.38 8.70
CA ILE A 444 -7.97 3.93 9.60
C ILE A 444 -7.24 2.80 10.35
N ASN A 445 -7.99 1.81 10.86
CA ASN A 445 -7.42 0.66 11.55
C ASN A 445 -6.50 -0.17 10.63
N TYR A 446 -6.89 -0.37 9.37
CA TYR A 446 -6.02 -1.04 8.40
C TYR A 446 -4.70 -0.29 8.19
N ILE A 447 -4.75 1.02 7.96
CA ILE A 447 -3.54 1.84 7.73
C ILE A 447 -2.67 1.86 8.99
N ALA A 448 -3.24 2.20 10.14
CA ALA A 448 -2.53 2.31 11.41
C ALA A 448 -1.88 0.99 11.85
N ASN A 449 -2.60 -0.14 11.74
CA ASN A 449 -2.02 -1.46 12.04
C ASN A 449 -0.91 -1.80 11.04
N THR A 450 -1.10 -1.47 9.76
CA THR A 450 -0.10 -1.74 8.73
C THR A 450 1.19 -0.98 9.02
N THR A 451 1.11 0.33 9.24
CA THR A 451 2.28 1.15 9.56
C THR A 451 2.91 0.76 10.90
N SER A 452 2.10 0.45 11.92
CA SER A 452 2.60 0.04 13.23
C SER A 452 3.47 -1.21 13.13
N HIS A 453 2.94 -2.28 12.55
CA HIS A 453 3.67 -3.54 12.40
C HIS A 453 4.88 -3.43 11.46
N LEU A 454 4.81 -2.60 10.42
CA LEU A 454 5.96 -2.35 9.54
C LEU A 454 7.06 -1.57 10.26
N ASN A 455 6.71 -0.56 11.06
CA ASN A 455 7.69 0.21 11.83
C ASN A 455 8.32 -0.63 12.95
N GLU A 456 7.53 -1.41 13.68
CA GLU A 456 8.05 -2.41 14.64
C GLU A 456 8.96 -3.45 13.97
N TYR A 457 8.69 -3.79 12.70
CA TYR A 457 9.54 -4.70 11.94
C TYR A 457 10.87 -4.04 11.56
N ILE A 458 10.86 -2.76 11.18
CA ILE A 458 12.08 -1.98 10.92
C ILE A 458 12.93 -1.83 12.19
N GLU A 459 12.32 -1.60 13.35
CA GLU A 459 13.06 -1.57 14.62
C GLU A 459 13.80 -2.88 14.92
N LYS A 460 13.23 -4.03 14.51
CA LYS A 460 13.92 -5.33 14.63
C LYS A 460 15.09 -5.45 13.66
N TRP A 461 15.08 -4.74 12.53
CA TRP A 461 16.22 -4.63 11.64
C TRP A 461 17.32 -3.79 12.26
N GLU A 462 16.96 -2.65 12.85
CA GLU A 462 17.90 -1.68 13.40
C GLU A 462 18.11 -1.90 14.90
N ALA A 463 18.88 -2.93 15.25
CA ALA A 463 19.22 -3.19 16.64
C ALA A 463 20.13 -2.09 17.18
N ILE A 464 19.84 -1.58 18.37
CA ILE A 464 20.69 -0.60 19.06
C ILE A 464 21.60 -1.34 20.04
N ASN A 465 22.90 -1.37 19.73
CA ASN A 465 23.92 -1.82 20.66
C ASN A 465 24.30 -0.66 21.59
N VAL A 466 24.29 -0.92 22.90
CA VAL A 466 24.71 0.05 23.91
C VAL A 466 25.95 -0.48 24.60
N TYR A 467 27.04 0.27 24.56
CA TYR A 467 28.28 -0.04 25.26
C TYR A 467 28.92 1.23 25.80
N THR A 468 29.88 1.09 26.72
CA THR A 468 30.66 2.21 27.26
C THR A 468 32.03 2.18 26.60
N ASP A 469 32.47 3.31 26.05
CA ASP A 469 33.83 3.41 25.50
C ASP A 469 34.90 3.56 26.60
N ASP A 470 36.16 3.59 26.19
CA ASP A 470 37.30 3.73 27.09
C ASP A 470 37.31 5.06 27.88
N THR A 471 36.49 6.04 27.49
CA THR A 471 36.34 7.33 28.18
C THR A 471 35.22 7.31 29.23
N GLY A 472 34.49 6.20 29.36
CA GLY A 472 33.31 6.12 30.22
C GLY A 472 32.04 6.66 29.56
N LYS A 473 32.08 7.03 28.28
CA LYS A 473 30.92 7.55 27.54
C LYS A 473 30.09 6.39 27.00
N THR A 474 28.77 6.43 27.26
CA THR A 474 27.83 5.48 26.65
C THR A 474 27.68 5.77 25.17
N ILE A 475 28.07 4.82 24.33
CA ILE A 475 27.87 4.82 22.88
C ILE A 475 26.63 3.99 22.57
N ARG A 476 25.78 4.52 21.69
CA ARG A 476 24.67 3.82 21.07
C ARG A 476 24.96 3.66 19.59
N GLU A 477 24.96 2.42 19.12
CA GLU A 477 25.32 2.09 17.76
C GLU A 477 24.21 1.29 17.09
N HIS A 478 23.77 1.74 15.92
CA HIS A 478 22.77 1.02 15.12
C HIS A 478 23.44 -0.07 14.30
N VAL A 479 22.93 -1.28 14.44
CA VAL A 479 23.41 -2.48 13.76
C VAL A 479 22.27 -3.12 12.98
N LEU A 480 22.50 -3.36 11.69
CA LEU A 480 21.52 -4.02 10.84
C LEU A 480 21.51 -5.53 11.07
N SER A 481 20.40 -6.02 11.61
CA SER A 481 20.12 -7.41 11.87
C SER A 481 19.71 -8.14 10.59
N ALA A 482 20.67 -8.86 10.01
CA ALA A 482 20.42 -9.65 8.82
C ALA A 482 19.52 -10.89 9.05
N SER A 483 19.23 -11.24 10.32
CA SER A 483 18.22 -12.26 10.67
C SER A 483 16.81 -11.69 10.64
N ALA A 484 16.64 -10.41 10.99
CA ALA A 484 15.37 -9.70 10.91
C ALA A 484 15.10 -9.17 9.49
N ALA A 485 16.14 -8.78 8.75
CA ALA A 485 16.12 -8.36 7.34
C ALA A 485 16.88 -9.35 6.44
N PRO A 486 16.27 -10.50 6.09
CA PRO A 486 16.96 -11.57 5.35
C PRO A 486 17.40 -11.17 3.94
N ALA A 487 16.76 -10.21 3.27
CA ALA A 487 17.18 -9.75 1.95
C ALA A 487 18.53 -9.03 1.95
N LEU A 488 19.02 -8.57 3.11
CA LEU A 488 20.39 -8.07 3.26
C LEU A 488 21.43 -9.17 2.93
N ASN A 489 21.14 -10.43 3.24
CA ASN A 489 22.05 -11.55 2.99
C ASN A 489 21.92 -12.18 1.59
N LEU A 490 20.88 -11.84 0.84
CA LEU A 490 20.65 -12.41 -0.48
C LEU A 490 21.59 -11.78 -1.51
N GLY A 491 22.13 -12.55 -2.46
CA GLY A 491 22.99 -12.00 -3.52
C GLY A 491 24.50 -11.91 -3.21
N GLY A 492 24.97 -12.45 -2.08
CA GLY A 492 26.39 -12.81 -1.89
C GLY A 492 27.35 -11.66 -1.55
N PHE A 493 26.85 -10.50 -1.12
CA PHE A 493 27.70 -9.42 -0.62
C PHE A 493 28.15 -9.73 0.81
N ALA A 494 29.46 -9.91 1.00
CA ALA A 494 30.05 -10.34 2.28
C ALA A 494 30.50 -9.17 3.18
N TRP A 495 30.32 -7.92 2.75
CA TRP A 495 30.96 -6.74 3.36
C TRP A 495 29.97 -5.65 3.78
N TRP A 496 28.80 -6.02 4.28
CA TRP A 496 27.91 -5.02 4.87
C TRP A 496 28.62 -4.36 6.05
N PRO A 497 28.65 -3.02 6.13
CA PRO A 497 29.17 -2.37 7.32
C PRO A 497 28.32 -2.85 8.49
N ARG A 498 28.96 -3.40 9.53
CA ARG A 498 28.26 -3.86 10.74
C ARG A 498 27.55 -2.70 11.44
N ASN A 499 28.04 -1.49 11.22
CA ASN A 499 27.60 -0.28 11.86
C ASN A 499 26.90 0.58 10.80
N PHE A 500 25.68 0.99 11.09
CA PHE A 500 24.84 1.80 10.22
C PHE A 500 24.72 3.17 10.86
N SER A 501 25.23 4.22 10.21
CA SER A 501 25.14 5.59 10.73
C SER A 501 23.96 6.31 10.10
N TYR A 502 23.49 7.39 10.75
CA TYR A 502 22.41 8.20 10.20
C TYR A 502 22.80 8.88 8.88
N GLU A 503 24.06 9.29 8.75
CA GLU A 503 24.59 9.88 7.52
C GLU A 503 24.61 8.87 6.37
N SER A 504 24.96 7.61 6.66
CA SER A 504 24.83 6.51 5.68
C SER A 504 23.36 6.29 5.31
N CYS A 505 22.45 6.28 6.29
CA CYS A 505 21.00 6.19 6.03
C CYS A 505 20.53 7.29 5.06
N CYS A 506 20.73 8.57 5.40
CA CYS A 506 20.33 9.69 4.54
C CYS A 506 21.05 9.66 3.18
N GLY A 507 22.32 9.24 3.14
CA GLY A 507 23.09 9.07 1.91
C GLY A 507 22.41 8.15 0.90
N ASN A 508 21.81 7.05 1.37
CA ASN A 508 21.09 6.11 0.51
C ASN A 508 19.86 6.72 -0.18
N PHE A 509 19.34 7.85 0.30
CA PHE A 509 18.19 8.55 -0.29
C PHE A 509 18.59 9.77 -1.15
N LYS A 510 19.89 10.03 -1.41
CA LYS A 510 20.32 11.23 -2.18
C LYS A 510 19.77 11.26 -3.61
N SER A 511 19.86 10.14 -4.33
CA SER A 511 19.39 9.99 -5.71
C SER A 511 18.69 8.64 -5.94
N LEU A 512 18.11 8.45 -7.13
CA LEU A 512 17.59 7.14 -7.51
C LEU A 512 18.71 6.08 -7.59
N GLU A 513 19.92 6.44 -8.04
CA GLU A 513 21.06 5.51 -8.01
C GLU A 513 21.44 5.12 -6.59
N THR A 514 21.47 6.06 -5.64
CA THR A 514 21.83 5.71 -4.26
C THR A 514 20.80 4.74 -3.67
N ILE A 515 19.51 4.96 -3.93
CA ILE A 515 18.44 4.04 -3.48
C ILE A 515 18.65 2.61 -4.02
N LEU A 516 19.11 2.50 -5.26
CA LEU A 516 19.25 1.23 -5.97
C LEU A 516 20.60 0.53 -5.75
N TYR A 517 21.66 1.27 -5.43
CA TYR A 517 23.04 0.78 -5.50
C TYR A 517 23.92 1.13 -4.30
N GLN A 518 23.65 2.24 -3.60
CA GLN A 518 24.48 2.63 -2.46
C GLN A 518 24.40 1.59 -1.36
N ASP A 519 25.55 1.36 -0.71
CA ASP A 519 25.73 0.33 0.31
C ASP A 519 25.20 -1.03 -0.15
N GLY A 520 25.39 -1.40 -1.42
CA GLY A 520 24.90 -2.67 -1.97
C GLY A 520 23.40 -2.72 -2.23
N GLY A 521 22.74 -1.57 -2.34
CA GLY A 521 21.30 -1.40 -2.58
C GLY A 521 20.49 -1.56 -1.30
N LEU A 522 20.97 -1.02 -0.17
CA LEU A 522 20.38 -1.17 1.15
C LEU A 522 18.87 -0.90 1.15
N VAL A 523 18.47 0.30 0.68
CA VAL A 523 17.06 0.71 0.66
C VAL A 523 16.21 -0.23 -0.19
N SER A 524 16.68 -0.60 -1.39
CA SER A 524 15.93 -1.52 -2.25
C SER A 524 15.72 -2.91 -1.64
N ARG A 525 16.70 -3.43 -0.88
CA ARG A 525 16.62 -4.73 -0.22
C ARG A 525 15.69 -4.70 0.98
N LEU A 526 15.79 -3.66 1.78
CA LEU A 526 14.88 -3.44 2.90
C LEU A 526 13.44 -3.26 2.40
N ALA A 527 13.22 -2.51 1.32
CA ALA A 527 11.91 -2.43 0.68
C ALA A 527 11.38 -3.81 0.25
N CYS A 528 12.24 -4.71 -0.23
CA CYS A 528 11.84 -6.10 -0.52
C CYS A 528 11.41 -6.85 0.74
N ASP A 529 12.14 -6.69 1.85
CA ASP A 529 11.79 -7.33 3.12
C ASP A 529 10.49 -6.78 3.73
N ILE A 530 10.21 -5.47 3.62
CA ILE A 530 8.90 -4.90 3.99
C ILE A 530 7.77 -5.60 3.21
N VAL A 531 7.88 -5.70 1.88
CA VAL A 531 6.85 -6.34 1.06
C VAL A 531 6.73 -7.84 1.40
N ASN A 532 7.86 -8.52 1.62
CA ASN A 532 7.88 -9.92 2.05
C ASN A 532 7.16 -10.12 3.38
N TYR A 533 7.39 -9.21 4.33
CA TYR A 533 6.78 -9.25 5.66
C TYR A 533 5.30 -8.94 5.60
N PHE A 534 4.91 -7.91 4.85
CA PHE A 534 3.51 -7.58 4.59
C PHE A 534 2.73 -8.78 4.04
N LEU A 535 3.27 -9.48 3.04
CA LEU A 535 2.57 -10.60 2.39
C LEU A 535 2.52 -11.89 3.24
N ASN A 536 3.48 -12.10 4.14
CA ASN A 536 3.64 -13.38 4.84
C ASN A 536 3.34 -13.33 6.33
N ASN A 537 3.30 -12.14 6.93
CA ASN A 537 3.03 -12.03 8.34
C ASN A 537 1.52 -12.15 8.61
N PRO A 538 1.09 -13.03 9.51
CA PRO A 538 -0.32 -13.21 9.84
C PRO A 538 -1.01 -11.96 10.42
N TYR A 539 -0.28 -10.94 10.86
CA TYR A 539 -0.84 -9.68 11.36
C TYR A 539 -1.49 -8.82 10.26
N PHE A 540 -1.16 -9.02 8.98
CA PHE A 540 -1.78 -8.26 7.88
C PHE A 540 -2.98 -8.97 7.25
N TYR A 541 -3.23 -10.23 7.62
CA TYR A 541 -4.38 -11.03 7.16
C TYR A 541 -4.55 -11.10 5.63
N THR A 542 -3.46 -10.96 4.88
CA THR A 542 -3.47 -10.88 3.42
C THR A 542 -4.17 -12.08 2.77
N GLU A 543 -3.89 -13.31 3.23
CA GLU A 543 -4.53 -14.53 2.70
C GLU A 543 -6.05 -14.54 2.98
N ASN A 544 -6.49 -14.11 4.16
CA ASN A 544 -7.91 -14.02 4.50
C ASN A 544 -8.65 -12.98 3.66
N ILE A 545 -8.03 -11.83 3.42
CA ILE A 545 -8.59 -10.76 2.58
C ILE A 545 -8.70 -11.24 1.13
N LEU A 546 -7.68 -11.95 0.62
CA LEU A 546 -7.70 -12.50 -0.75
C LEU A 546 -8.77 -13.59 -0.92
N ASP A 547 -8.93 -14.47 0.06
CA ASP A 547 -9.99 -15.48 0.07
C ASP A 547 -11.40 -14.85 0.05
N GLY A 548 -11.60 -13.79 0.83
CA GLY A 548 -12.84 -13.00 0.82
C GLY A 548 -13.05 -12.32 -0.53
N LEU A 549 -11.99 -11.73 -1.09
CA LEU A 549 -12.04 -10.99 -2.35
C LEU A 549 -12.47 -11.89 -3.51
N ILE A 550 -11.89 -13.08 -3.66
CA ILE A 550 -12.26 -14.00 -4.74
C ILE A 550 -13.69 -14.53 -4.59
N ALA A 551 -14.16 -14.71 -3.35
CA ALA A 551 -15.54 -15.10 -3.08
C ALA A 551 -16.52 -13.98 -3.45
N SER A 552 -16.31 -12.77 -2.91
CA SER A 552 -17.07 -11.56 -3.23
C SER A 552 -17.09 -11.28 -4.73
N PHE A 553 -15.95 -11.42 -5.42
CA PHE A 553 -15.86 -11.22 -6.87
C PHE A 553 -16.72 -12.22 -7.64
N ASN A 554 -16.60 -13.53 -7.34
CA ASN A 554 -17.36 -14.55 -8.03
C ASN A 554 -18.87 -14.43 -7.77
N GLU A 555 -19.28 -14.08 -6.55
CA GLU A 555 -20.68 -13.80 -6.20
C GLU A 555 -21.21 -12.62 -7.00
N LYS A 556 -20.51 -11.47 -6.96
CA LYS A 556 -20.92 -10.26 -7.66
C LYS A 556 -21.01 -10.46 -9.17
N LYS A 557 -20.03 -11.14 -9.76
CA LYS A 557 -20.05 -11.47 -11.19
C LYS A 557 -21.19 -12.42 -11.55
N THR A 558 -21.52 -13.36 -10.68
CA THR A 558 -22.66 -14.27 -10.87
C THR A 558 -23.98 -13.50 -10.82
N GLU A 559 -24.13 -12.59 -9.87
CA GLU A 559 -25.29 -11.68 -9.75
C GLU A 559 -25.47 -10.85 -11.03
N LEU A 560 -24.41 -10.18 -11.49
CA LEU A 560 -24.47 -9.29 -12.66
C LEU A 560 -24.67 -10.04 -13.99
N SER A 561 -24.07 -11.21 -14.16
CA SER A 561 -24.11 -11.96 -15.43
C SER A 561 -25.26 -12.98 -15.52
N GLY A 562 -25.86 -13.35 -14.40
CA GLY A 562 -26.80 -14.47 -14.30
C GLY A 562 -26.16 -15.85 -14.51
N GLN A 563 -24.83 -15.94 -14.62
CA GLN A 563 -24.08 -17.18 -14.87
C GLN A 563 -23.01 -17.41 -13.78
N PRO A 564 -22.79 -18.66 -13.32
CA PRO A 564 -21.77 -18.92 -12.31
C PRO A 564 -20.37 -18.52 -12.77
N SER A 565 -19.68 -17.68 -12.00
CA SER A 565 -18.29 -17.36 -12.27
C SER A 565 -17.34 -18.46 -11.78
N ASN A 566 -16.30 -18.75 -12.58
CA ASN A 566 -15.22 -19.68 -12.24
C ASN A 566 -13.87 -18.97 -12.15
N ALA A 567 -13.84 -17.68 -11.79
CA ALA A 567 -12.59 -16.96 -11.64
C ALA A 567 -11.74 -17.54 -10.50
N ILE A 568 -10.43 -17.53 -10.68
CA ILE A 568 -9.46 -18.11 -9.73
C ILE A 568 -8.33 -17.13 -9.42
N MET A 569 -7.63 -17.36 -8.31
CA MET A 569 -6.37 -16.69 -8.01
C MET A 569 -5.20 -17.60 -8.36
N ASN A 570 -4.35 -17.16 -9.29
CA ASN A 570 -3.17 -17.92 -9.74
C ASN A 570 -2.00 -17.77 -8.75
N PRO A 571 -0.97 -18.63 -8.81
CA PRO A 571 0.25 -18.41 -8.03
C PRO A 571 0.80 -17.00 -8.21
N SER A 572 1.36 -16.46 -7.14
CA SER A 572 1.98 -15.14 -7.14
C SER A 572 2.95 -14.93 -8.33
N ASN A 573 3.15 -13.69 -8.76
CA ASN A 573 4.22 -13.37 -9.71
C ASN A 573 4.92 -12.04 -9.41
N VAL A 574 6.11 -11.88 -9.99
CA VAL A 574 6.94 -10.68 -9.85
C VAL A 574 7.25 -10.16 -11.24
N THR A 575 6.87 -8.92 -11.48
CA THR A 575 7.01 -8.25 -12.77
C THR A 575 7.90 -7.03 -12.60
N LEU A 576 8.84 -6.84 -13.53
CA LEU A 576 9.62 -5.62 -13.60
C LEU A 576 8.94 -4.68 -14.58
N ALA A 577 8.55 -3.50 -14.13
CA ALA A 577 8.14 -2.46 -15.06
C ALA A 577 9.34 -2.06 -15.94
N PRO A 578 9.12 -1.76 -17.23
CA PRO A 578 10.11 -1.12 -18.08
C PRO A 578 10.60 0.15 -17.42
N THR A 579 11.91 0.18 -17.24
CA THR A 579 12.62 1.32 -16.70
C THR A 579 13.75 1.65 -17.63
N HIS A 580 14.35 2.80 -17.38
CA HIS A 580 15.59 3.16 -18.01
C HIS A 580 16.59 2.00 -17.95
N LYS A 581 17.21 1.66 -19.09
CA LYS A 581 18.06 0.45 -19.22
C LYS A 581 19.16 0.38 -18.16
N ASP A 582 19.62 1.53 -17.68
CA ASP A 582 20.61 1.69 -16.61
C ASP A 582 20.23 1.02 -15.28
N PHE A 583 18.93 0.80 -15.03
CA PHE A 583 18.45 0.21 -13.78
C PHE A 583 18.14 -1.29 -13.89
N ASN A 584 18.20 -1.86 -15.09
CA ASN A 584 17.86 -3.27 -15.33
C ASN A 584 18.63 -4.25 -14.44
N ALA A 585 19.90 -3.96 -14.15
CA ALA A 585 20.72 -4.81 -13.29
C ALA A 585 20.20 -4.81 -11.84
N SER A 586 19.93 -3.63 -11.25
CA SER A 586 19.38 -3.54 -9.89
C SER A 586 17.98 -4.16 -9.81
N LEU A 587 17.12 -3.87 -10.78
CA LEU A 587 15.77 -4.45 -10.82
C LEU A 587 15.78 -5.96 -10.99
N SER A 588 16.71 -6.51 -11.79
CA SER A 588 16.90 -7.96 -11.86
C SER A 588 17.31 -8.54 -10.51
N ASN A 589 18.19 -7.87 -9.77
CA ASN A 589 18.59 -8.31 -8.43
C ASN A 589 17.39 -8.28 -7.47
N ILE A 590 16.59 -7.22 -7.48
CA ILE A 590 15.35 -7.10 -6.69
C ILE A 590 14.37 -8.23 -7.05
N ARG A 591 14.16 -8.49 -8.34
CA ARG A 591 13.32 -9.61 -8.80
C ARG A 591 13.82 -10.94 -8.29
N ASP A 592 15.13 -11.16 -8.29
CA ASP A 592 15.73 -12.42 -7.84
C ASP A 592 15.59 -12.60 -6.32
N ILE A 593 15.64 -11.51 -5.54
CA ILE A 593 15.29 -11.49 -4.11
C ILE A 593 13.84 -11.97 -3.94
N PHE A 594 12.89 -11.34 -4.62
CA PHE A 594 11.48 -11.75 -4.54
C PHE A 594 11.25 -13.19 -5.00
N LYS A 595 11.87 -13.65 -6.10
CA LYS A 595 11.76 -15.03 -6.57
C LYS A 595 12.32 -16.04 -5.55
N SER A 596 13.37 -15.68 -4.84
CA SER A 596 13.94 -16.53 -3.79
C SER A 596 13.00 -16.66 -2.57
N SER A 597 12.36 -15.55 -2.17
CA SER A 597 11.37 -15.52 -1.08
C SER A 597 10.05 -16.20 -1.47
N GLN A 598 9.60 -16.00 -2.70
CA GLN A 598 8.43 -16.65 -3.28
C GLN A 598 8.53 -18.18 -3.26
N THR A 599 9.74 -18.72 -3.44
CA THR A 599 9.99 -20.18 -3.45
C THR A 599 10.38 -20.73 -2.08
N SER A 600 10.29 -19.92 -1.02
CA SER A 600 10.56 -20.31 0.37
C SER A 600 9.45 -21.20 0.95
N MET A 601 9.63 -21.65 2.20
CA MET A 601 8.60 -22.45 2.89
C MET A 601 7.31 -21.69 3.16
N LEU A 602 7.37 -20.36 3.28
CA LEU A 602 6.20 -19.52 3.52
C LEU A 602 5.50 -19.17 2.20
N GLY A 603 6.25 -19.04 1.12
CA GLY A 603 5.72 -18.67 -0.21
C GLY A 603 5.22 -17.23 -0.23
N TYR A 604 4.37 -16.89 -1.20
CA TYR A 604 3.45 -15.74 -1.11
C TYR A 604 2.03 -16.28 -1.26
N PRO A 605 1.01 -15.54 -0.80
CA PRO A 605 -0.39 -15.86 -1.09
C PRO A 605 -0.62 -16.03 -2.59
N ASP A 606 -1.53 -16.91 -2.98
CA ASP A 606 -1.98 -16.97 -4.37
C ASP A 606 -2.79 -15.68 -4.69
N GLY A 607 -2.77 -15.23 -5.93
CA GLY A 607 -3.51 -14.05 -6.38
C GLY A 607 -2.78 -12.73 -6.15
N ILE A 608 -1.45 -12.72 -6.04
CA ILE A 608 -0.65 -11.50 -5.89
C ILE A 608 0.29 -11.27 -7.07
N ARG A 609 0.39 -10.03 -7.52
CA ARG A 609 1.45 -9.53 -8.40
C ARG A 609 2.26 -8.47 -7.68
N ILE A 610 3.57 -8.64 -7.65
CA ILE A 610 4.51 -7.60 -7.21
C ILE A 610 5.07 -6.94 -8.46
N THR A 611 4.80 -5.66 -8.65
CA THR A 611 5.36 -4.84 -9.74
C THR A 611 6.47 -3.97 -9.18
N VAL A 612 7.68 -4.09 -9.71
CA VAL A 612 8.84 -3.31 -9.28
C VAL A 612 9.19 -2.30 -10.36
N ASN A 613 9.30 -1.02 -9.98
CA ASN A 613 9.58 0.07 -10.89
C ASN A 613 10.60 1.06 -10.29
N ALA A 614 11.48 1.60 -11.12
CA ALA A 614 12.42 2.67 -10.79
C ALA A 614 12.18 3.83 -11.77
N ILE A 615 11.57 4.90 -11.28
CA ILE A 615 11.00 5.96 -12.11
C ILE A 615 11.88 7.21 -12.01
N LYS A 616 12.44 7.66 -13.13
CA LYS A 616 13.11 8.97 -13.25
C LYS A 616 12.06 10.08 -13.34
N SER A 617 12.34 11.23 -12.75
CA SER A 617 11.44 12.39 -12.71
C SER A 617 11.70 13.43 -13.80
N GLU A 618 12.48 13.10 -14.83
CA GLU A 618 12.78 14.00 -15.95
C GLU A 618 11.52 14.29 -16.81
N THR A 619 11.49 15.47 -17.45
CA THR A 619 10.32 16.11 -18.11
C THR A 619 9.67 15.32 -19.26
N THR A 620 10.27 14.22 -19.67
CA THR A 620 9.68 13.27 -20.62
C THR A 620 9.51 11.96 -19.90
N THR A 621 8.27 11.62 -19.52
CA THR A 621 7.90 10.25 -19.15
C THR A 621 8.36 9.32 -20.26
N GLY A 622 9.45 8.58 -20.03
CA GLY A 622 9.89 7.54 -20.94
C GLY A 622 8.79 6.51 -21.11
N ASP A 623 8.77 5.83 -22.25
CA ASP A 623 7.86 4.71 -22.53
C ASP A 623 8.01 3.65 -21.43
N THR A 624 7.03 3.62 -20.52
CA THR A 624 7.06 2.71 -19.37
C THR A 624 6.61 1.30 -19.75
N GLN A 625 6.19 1.03 -21.02
CA GLN A 625 5.60 -0.22 -21.57
C GLN A 625 4.93 -1.15 -20.54
N LEU A 626 4.27 -0.58 -19.52
CA LEU A 626 3.91 -1.30 -18.29
C LEU A 626 2.98 -2.45 -18.63
N ASP A 627 2.02 -2.17 -19.52
CA ASP A 627 1.05 -3.10 -20.07
C ASP A 627 1.68 -4.24 -20.87
N ALA A 628 2.68 -3.94 -21.69
CA ALA A 628 3.34 -4.96 -22.51
C ALA A 628 4.11 -5.94 -21.63
N VAL A 629 4.75 -5.44 -20.57
CA VAL A 629 5.51 -6.29 -19.65
C VAL A 629 4.61 -7.04 -18.69
N GLU A 630 3.55 -6.42 -18.19
CA GLU A 630 2.52 -7.13 -17.44
C GLU A 630 1.91 -8.26 -18.29
N SER A 631 1.58 -8.02 -19.56
CA SER A 631 1.08 -9.07 -20.49
C SER A 631 2.11 -10.18 -20.75
N THR A 632 3.38 -9.83 -20.93
CA THR A 632 4.44 -10.82 -21.23
C THR A 632 4.74 -11.70 -20.00
N ALA A 633 4.84 -11.09 -18.81
CA ALA A 633 5.04 -11.82 -17.55
C ALA A 633 3.87 -12.78 -17.26
N LEU A 634 2.67 -12.43 -17.73
CA LEU A 634 1.48 -13.27 -17.67
C LEU A 634 1.53 -14.47 -18.63
N GLU A 635 2.05 -14.28 -19.84
CA GLU A 635 2.26 -15.38 -20.80
C GLU A 635 3.32 -16.37 -20.32
N GLU A 636 4.39 -15.90 -19.66
CA GLU A 636 5.44 -16.76 -19.07
C GLU A 636 4.93 -17.59 -17.87
N SER A 637 3.97 -17.06 -17.10
CA SER A 637 3.34 -17.77 -15.97
C SER A 637 2.42 -18.92 -16.40
N ASN A 638 2.02 -18.92 -17.67
CA ASN A 638 1.04 -19.82 -18.27
C ASN A 638 1.61 -21.21 -18.65
N ASN A 639 2.77 -21.59 -18.10
CA ASN A 639 3.39 -22.89 -18.38
C ASN A 639 2.42 -24.02 -17.97
N THR A 640 1.93 -24.76 -18.97
CA THR A 640 0.69 -25.55 -18.99
C THR A 640 0.63 -26.71 -17.99
N GLU A 641 1.76 -27.13 -17.41
CA GLU A 641 1.81 -28.22 -16.42
C GLU A 641 1.30 -27.81 -15.02
N ILE A 642 1.40 -26.53 -14.64
CA ILE A 642 0.95 -26.08 -13.32
C ILE A 642 -0.56 -25.81 -13.33
N ASN A 643 -1.06 -25.07 -14.33
CA ASN A 643 -2.49 -24.78 -14.45
C ASN A 643 -3.34 -26.04 -14.63
N SER A 644 -2.88 -27.03 -15.40
CA SER A 644 -3.57 -28.32 -15.56
C SER A 644 -3.65 -29.10 -14.24
N PHE A 645 -2.64 -29.02 -13.39
CA PHE A 645 -2.63 -29.67 -12.07
C PHE A 645 -3.62 -29.02 -11.09
N TYR A 646 -3.70 -27.69 -11.05
CA TYR A 646 -4.62 -26.96 -10.16
C TYR A 646 -6.09 -27.14 -10.57
N ILE A 647 -6.38 -27.09 -11.88
CA ILE A 647 -7.71 -27.37 -12.42
C ILE A 647 -8.16 -28.79 -12.03
N HIS A 648 -7.26 -29.77 -12.10
CA HIS A 648 -7.57 -31.15 -11.72
C HIS A 648 -7.83 -31.29 -10.20
N LEU A 649 -7.11 -30.53 -9.37
CA LEU A 649 -7.28 -30.55 -7.91
C LEU A 649 -8.63 -29.94 -7.48
N GLN A 650 -9.04 -28.84 -8.10
CA GLN A 650 -10.35 -28.20 -7.85
C GLN A 650 -11.51 -29.07 -8.34
N GLN A 651 -11.39 -29.73 -9.49
CA GLN A 651 -12.40 -30.70 -9.95
C GLN A 651 -12.56 -31.88 -8.98
N LYS A 652 -11.45 -32.34 -8.38
CA LYS A 652 -11.46 -33.39 -7.37
C LYS A 652 -12.12 -32.94 -6.06
N GLN A 653 -11.96 -31.66 -5.70
CA GLN A 653 -12.64 -31.07 -4.55
C GLN A 653 -14.15 -30.88 -4.80
N LYS A 654 -14.57 -30.34 -5.96
CA LYS A 654 -15.99 -30.21 -6.33
C LYS A 654 -16.71 -31.57 -6.31
N LYS A 655 -16.07 -32.65 -6.79
CA LYS A 655 -16.61 -34.02 -6.72
C LYS A 655 -16.73 -34.54 -5.28
N ALA A 656 -15.83 -34.15 -4.38
CA ALA A 656 -15.91 -34.52 -2.96
C ALA A 656 -17.02 -33.78 -2.22
N THR A 657 -17.29 -32.52 -2.58
CA THR A 657 -18.36 -31.70 -1.98
C THR A 657 -19.75 -32.13 -2.48
N GLN A 658 -19.87 -32.51 -3.75
CA GLN A 658 -21.12 -33.04 -4.32
C GLN A 658 -21.50 -34.43 -3.77
N ALA A 659 -20.52 -35.25 -3.39
CA ALA A 659 -20.76 -36.55 -2.76
C ALA A 659 -21.27 -36.48 -1.31
N GLN A 660 -21.28 -35.29 -0.68
CA GLN A 660 -21.70 -35.10 0.72
C GLN A 660 -22.98 -34.26 0.88
N GLY A 661 -23.64 -33.91 -0.23
CA GLY A 661 -24.86 -33.09 -0.27
C GLY A 661 -26.17 -33.84 -0.04
N GLN A 662 -26.21 -34.85 0.83
CA GLN A 662 -27.44 -35.44 1.34
C GLN A 662 -27.43 -35.40 2.87
N GLY A 663 -27.93 -34.29 3.43
CA GLY A 663 -28.01 -34.05 4.86
C GLY A 663 -28.27 -32.58 5.15
N ILE A 664 -29.52 -32.15 5.05
CA ILE A 664 -29.97 -30.80 5.41
C ILE A 664 -30.11 -30.72 6.93
N GLY A 665 -29.53 -29.67 7.54
CA GLY A 665 -29.93 -29.19 8.86
C GLY A 665 -28.78 -28.83 9.79
N VAL A 666 -28.60 -27.52 10.01
CA VAL A 666 -27.84 -26.87 11.11
C VAL A 666 -26.30 -26.92 11.00
N LEU A 667 -25.67 -25.74 10.99
CA LEU A 667 -24.39 -25.35 11.65
C LEU A 667 -23.60 -24.31 10.83
N LYS A 668 -23.82 -23.03 11.15
CA LYS A 668 -22.95 -21.88 10.77
C LYS A 668 -21.52 -22.00 11.33
N SER A 669 -21.24 -22.92 12.26
CA SER A 669 -19.89 -23.22 12.77
C SER A 669 -19.07 -24.17 11.87
N SER A 670 -19.70 -24.85 10.89
CA SER A 670 -18.98 -25.84 10.07
C SER A 670 -18.11 -25.24 8.96
N LEU A 671 -18.38 -24.00 8.52
CA LEU A 671 -17.57 -23.31 7.50
C LEU A 671 -16.17 -22.95 8.01
N VAL A 672 -16.08 -22.52 9.27
CA VAL A 672 -14.80 -22.18 9.92
C VAL A 672 -13.97 -23.44 10.20
N GLN A 673 -14.60 -24.55 10.62
CA GLN A 673 -13.91 -25.84 10.77
C GLN A 673 -13.46 -26.42 9.42
N LYS A 674 -14.25 -26.27 8.35
CA LYS A 674 -13.90 -26.71 7.00
C LYS A 674 -12.72 -25.92 6.44
N SER A 675 -12.70 -24.59 6.56
CA SER A 675 -11.55 -23.74 6.21
C SER A 675 -10.27 -24.14 6.96
N ARG A 676 -10.38 -24.46 8.26
CA ARG A 676 -9.24 -24.90 9.10
C ARG A 676 -8.64 -26.24 8.66
N VAL A 677 -9.48 -27.21 8.28
CA VAL A 677 -9.04 -28.51 7.73
C VAL A 677 -8.45 -28.35 6.32
N GLN A 678 -8.93 -27.38 5.55
CA GLN A 678 -8.47 -27.06 4.20
C GLN A 678 -7.09 -26.39 4.25
N ASN A 679 -6.88 -25.40 5.13
CA ASN A 679 -5.58 -24.75 5.35
C ASN A 679 -4.53 -25.73 5.90
N LEU A 680 -4.90 -26.62 6.82
CA LEU A 680 -4.00 -27.68 7.29
C LEU A 680 -3.65 -28.70 6.19
N ARG A 681 -4.57 -29.00 5.26
CA ARG A 681 -4.29 -29.87 4.11
C ARG A 681 -3.39 -29.20 3.08
N VAL A 682 -3.64 -27.92 2.77
CA VAL A 682 -2.81 -27.13 1.84
C VAL A 682 -1.40 -26.96 2.40
N GLN A 683 -1.24 -26.63 3.69
CA GLN A 683 0.08 -26.58 4.34
C GLN A 683 0.79 -27.94 4.34
N LYS A 684 0.09 -29.05 4.66
CA LYS A 684 0.68 -30.39 4.60
C LYS A 684 1.11 -30.79 3.17
N LEU A 685 0.33 -30.42 2.16
CA LEU A 685 0.65 -30.66 0.76
C LEU A 685 1.82 -29.79 0.27
N ARG A 686 1.90 -28.52 0.69
CA ARG A 686 3.05 -27.61 0.45
C ARG A 686 4.33 -28.22 1.05
N VAL A 687 4.28 -28.71 2.29
CA VAL A 687 5.41 -29.40 2.96
C VAL A 687 5.82 -30.69 2.22
N GLN A 688 4.86 -31.47 1.71
CA GLN A 688 5.14 -32.70 0.98
C GLN A 688 5.79 -32.42 -0.39
N ASN A 689 5.32 -31.40 -1.11
CA ASN A 689 5.91 -30.94 -2.36
C ASN A 689 7.34 -30.42 -2.18
N LEU A 690 7.62 -29.68 -1.09
CA LEU A 690 8.96 -29.24 -0.73
C LEU A 690 9.92 -30.42 -0.46
N ARG A 691 9.44 -31.50 0.17
CA ARG A 691 10.24 -32.73 0.36
C ARG A 691 10.59 -33.37 -0.99
N VAL A 692 9.62 -33.45 -1.91
CA VAL A 692 9.84 -34.00 -3.26
C VAL A 692 10.81 -33.14 -4.07
N GLN A 693 10.72 -31.81 -3.99
CA GLN A 693 11.66 -30.91 -4.66
C GLN A 693 13.07 -30.99 -4.07
N LYS A 694 13.23 -31.05 -2.74
CA LYS A 694 14.54 -31.27 -2.09
C LYS A 694 15.18 -32.59 -2.54
N GLU A 695 14.41 -33.67 -2.63
CA GLU A 695 14.85 -34.96 -3.20
C GLU A 695 15.31 -34.82 -4.66
N ARG A 696 14.53 -34.12 -5.50
CA ARG A 696 14.88 -33.89 -6.92
C ARG A 696 16.18 -33.09 -7.06
N VAL A 697 16.39 -32.05 -6.27
CA VAL A 697 17.64 -31.26 -6.25
C VAL A 697 18.82 -32.12 -5.79
N LYS A 698 18.64 -32.95 -4.75
CA LYS A 698 19.67 -33.87 -4.26
C LYS A 698 20.07 -34.89 -5.35
N ARG A 699 19.08 -35.45 -6.08
CA ARG A 699 19.30 -36.34 -7.23
C ARG A 699 20.02 -35.63 -8.38
N ARG A 700 19.68 -34.37 -8.69
CA ARG A 700 20.38 -33.56 -9.71
C ARG A 700 21.84 -33.28 -9.33
N LYS A 701 22.11 -32.94 -8.06
CA LYS A 701 23.49 -32.76 -7.52
C LYS A 701 24.30 -34.06 -7.58
N LEU A 702 23.68 -35.21 -7.34
CA LEU A 702 24.31 -36.54 -7.49
C LEU A 702 24.64 -36.87 -8.96
N LYS A 703 23.71 -36.59 -9.90
CA LYS A 703 23.94 -36.79 -11.34
C LYS A 703 25.08 -35.90 -11.85
N THR A 704 25.13 -34.63 -11.45
CA THR A 704 26.23 -33.72 -11.83
C THR A 704 27.57 -34.15 -11.23
N LYS A 705 27.62 -34.62 -9.98
CA LYS A 705 28.84 -35.21 -9.39
C LYS A 705 29.31 -36.46 -10.16
N LYS A 706 28.40 -37.36 -10.54
CA LYS A 706 28.72 -38.55 -11.38
C LYS A 706 29.25 -38.13 -12.75
N HIS A 707 28.63 -37.11 -13.38
CA HIS A 707 29.07 -36.62 -14.68
C HIS A 707 30.45 -35.94 -14.63
N LYS A 708 30.73 -35.14 -13.58
CA LYS A 708 32.07 -34.57 -13.34
C LYS A 708 33.13 -35.65 -13.11
N LYS A 709 32.83 -36.71 -12.33
CA LYS A 709 33.75 -37.87 -12.16
C LYS A 709 34.01 -38.61 -13.48
N SER A 710 32.99 -38.80 -14.32
CA SER A 710 33.11 -39.40 -15.65
C SER A 710 34.02 -38.57 -16.58
N LYS A 711 33.82 -37.25 -16.64
CA LYS A 711 34.69 -36.34 -17.42
C LYS A 711 36.15 -36.36 -16.91
N LYS A 712 36.36 -36.41 -15.58
CA LYS A 712 37.72 -36.50 -15.00
C LYS A 712 38.41 -37.83 -15.35
N ARG A 713 37.68 -38.96 -15.34
CA ARG A 713 38.18 -40.28 -15.81
C ARG A 713 38.52 -40.27 -17.32
N LYS A 714 37.67 -39.69 -18.17
CA LYS A 714 37.95 -39.55 -19.61
C LYS A 714 39.19 -38.69 -19.88
N LYS A 715 39.37 -37.58 -19.16
CA LYS A 715 40.56 -36.71 -19.27
C LYS A 715 41.84 -37.43 -18.80
N SER A 716 41.76 -38.21 -17.73
CA SER A 716 42.85 -39.07 -17.24
C SER A 716 43.26 -40.12 -18.27
N ASN A 717 42.30 -40.82 -18.90
CA ASN A 717 42.61 -41.82 -19.93
C ASN A 717 43.20 -41.18 -21.20
N LYS A 718 42.72 -39.99 -21.61
CA LYS A 718 43.30 -39.26 -22.75
C LYS A 718 44.76 -38.85 -22.49
N ASN A 719 45.09 -38.43 -21.26
CA ASN A 719 46.47 -38.14 -20.86
C ASN A 719 47.36 -39.38 -20.74
N ARG A 720 46.81 -40.54 -20.36
CA ARG A 720 47.56 -41.81 -20.34
C ARG A 720 47.90 -42.27 -21.76
N ASN A 721 46.95 -42.15 -22.69
CA ASN A 721 47.18 -42.49 -24.10
C ASN A 721 48.16 -41.53 -24.79
N SER A 722 48.10 -40.22 -24.50
CA SER A 722 49.07 -39.26 -25.06
C SER A 722 50.49 -39.49 -24.54
N LYS A 723 50.66 -39.85 -23.26
CA LYS A 723 51.96 -40.25 -22.70
C LYS A 723 52.48 -41.56 -23.30
N LYS A 724 51.60 -42.52 -23.63
CA LYS A 724 51.97 -43.78 -24.28
C LYS A 724 52.43 -43.55 -25.74
N LEU A 725 51.75 -42.67 -26.47
CA LEU A 725 52.15 -42.26 -27.82
C LEU A 725 53.48 -41.49 -27.83
N ARG A 726 53.69 -40.56 -26.89
CA ARG A 726 54.96 -39.83 -26.77
C ARG A 726 56.14 -40.76 -26.48
N ARG A 727 55.96 -41.79 -25.65
CA ARG A 727 56.99 -42.80 -25.37
C ARG A 727 57.30 -43.74 -26.56
N GLN A 728 56.33 -43.96 -27.46
CA GLN A 728 56.57 -44.69 -28.70
C GLN A 728 57.32 -43.83 -29.74
N PHE A 729 57.07 -42.52 -29.77
CA PHE A 729 57.81 -41.59 -30.63
C PHE A 729 59.26 -41.39 -30.21
N THR A 730 59.56 -41.26 -28.91
CA THR A 730 60.95 -41.11 -28.43
C THR A 730 61.79 -42.36 -28.58
N LYS A 731 61.19 -43.56 -28.68
CA LYS A 731 61.95 -44.80 -28.93
C LYS A 731 62.32 -45.03 -30.40
N LYS A 732 61.74 -44.27 -31.34
CA LYS A 732 61.96 -44.49 -32.78
C LYS A 732 62.96 -43.51 -33.44
N TYR A 733 63.41 -42.46 -32.74
CA TYR A 733 64.20 -41.37 -33.33
C TYR A 733 65.41 -40.89 -32.50
N ILE A 734 65.93 -41.71 -31.57
CA ILE A 734 67.17 -41.38 -30.86
C ILE A 734 68.23 -42.41 -31.25
N THR A 735 68.94 -42.12 -32.34
CA THR A 735 70.22 -42.76 -32.68
C THR A 735 71.31 -42.01 -31.91
N PRO A 736 72.12 -42.66 -31.05
CA PRO A 736 73.16 -41.98 -30.32
C PRO A 736 74.36 -41.70 -31.24
N ILE A 737 74.73 -40.42 -31.37
CA ILE A 737 76.03 -39.99 -31.88
C ILE A 737 77.05 -40.28 -30.77
N LYS A 738 78.01 -41.17 -31.05
CA LYS A 738 79.20 -41.37 -30.19
C LYS A 738 80.20 -40.25 -30.48
N ILE A 739 80.59 -39.53 -29.44
CA ILE A 739 81.85 -38.76 -29.40
C ILE A 739 82.90 -39.68 -28.79
#